data_AF-A0A5C6KAT6-F1
#
_entry.id   AF-A0A5C6KAT6-F1
#
_cell.length_a   1.000
_cell.length_b   1.000
_cell.length_c   1.000
_cell.angle_alpha   90.00
_cell.angle_beta   90.00
_cell.angle_gamma   90.00
#
_symmetry.space_group_name_H-M   'P 1'
#
loop_
_entity.id
_entity.type
_entity.pdbx_description
1 polymer ?
#
loop_
_entity_poly.entity_id
_entity_poly.type
_entity_poly.pdbx_seq_one_letter_code
_entity_poly.pdbx_strand_id
1 'polypeptide(L)'
;MKRLVHWKRIVTFLFVLSLFTSPLIAWGQTTDVFDVYKDSFKNSIDDRAKVEIDRTVITNDYGKKELVITGVRLKVLKGFEFSENILHRDIIYGSVRFHDLNNFNLLEDNGGWKIYTYTPNLLGQFDDMYICDGNTGNVSLVNGFFYAKDIRVSRPVKEVLELYNIFNYYVPNSAVLQDNEIAISKSIVINEPIQITGGGIPIILRVAQGYRLSIQELNINGGNLTINQNSSSKLTLNSGSVILQEGCYIPEIILESGSLVFQDTGNGDKLIANGGKIQYPENKTSTSFVRSLEINGDVIIEGNGYLADETSIKSGKVTYAHGVITDNITCGAQKACSFTRKALSVENGTIVFDNVSFKNLEEFTISGTSTIELINSIIYHSTSDIQYQPLQLKGGTLIIDKSRFENLLSAGPTIIVEDGDLTVKHSIINKHREDSAAILLNGNNAHATIESGSIENIETNKGALEIEGGSIGNIETNKGTLKIEGGRIADLIMRGGSLHYSGGETDNIDILADCSVSLSGGTWGSITFSKEIPLPTSASLLAASYVFYKDFANMRYPLGKELKTYNSLILYNNMPYEAYGYDCSGCMPASEALKKTAAYTAAETADVGPEGKDIKVKNTNYEIYTPAGLAWVAITESRGCKLFDGTCLLNGKGTEYIDIWSKKVYKLMNDLDMTGYGEDWPTLTLNGDTLDGQGHHIYNLDMTGAARGFCYVGNSVSTTHGIESTYTGVLCNLIVEGSLTCSSSLNGGGLASVNQGKIVNCAYVGTVWFEGTRDMFGRIGGLVGTNSGYIENCYMNPCGGRVEGRLLNSITLYDELGLCISGESYGVAKLAGDNVGSVENCYFAGELYFDNQAKDNSNATVIIHDFVGDWNGDYGIVKNCYNASEVSLQTLNKNVQNHQQDPDYPWATWAVDPNKQCGMPYLSYSTPVPPSKPSIIITGLEPYDPKTHIKANVTVKPGAIYTINEPNASIASLTIEEGGQVRLRKPLNVTDSVMVRRYIETDKWTTLCIPENMMMENNFWDMSLEPEQRPIWSKIGYMDEETQRWMDYGADNIITDRAHLYVARFASQMGFFHTIEMNTPFTLKAANTLEAPANVPNGDWFHFVANPYWENLPIQGRAYVLNKTGTSFELRENPVIPPFHCYMVASEALMDKVSSLRLSGLPTSADKVEVAELRVWTEQGALCFETAEAKAVSVYSVSGMPQARYDHSVGVKRISLPKGIYLIVCEGEAMKVVL
;
A
#
# COMPACT_ATOMS: atom_id res chain seq x y z
N MET A 1 -39.07 13.31 -62.44
CA MET A 1 -38.78 12.73 -63.76
C MET A 1 -38.41 11.26 -63.58
N LYS A 2 -39.16 10.35 -64.24
CA LYS A 2 -38.90 8.96 -64.71
C LYS A 2 -37.79 8.14 -63.98
N ARG A 3 -37.93 6.86 -63.60
CA ARG A 3 -38.86 5.72 -63.82
C ARG A 3 -38.37 4.60 -62.85
N LEU A 4 -39.24 3.87 -62.12
CA LEU A 4 -39.69 2.48 -62.38
C LEU A 4 -38.54 1.44 -62.49
N VAL A 5 -38.50 0.28 -61.78
CA VAL A 5 -39.49 -0.83 -61.72
C VAL A 5 -39.21 -1.80 -60.53
N HIS A 6 -40.32 -2.27 -59.93
CA HIS A 6 -40.66 -3.51 -59.15
C HIS A 6 -39.60 -4.41 -58.48
N TRP A 7 -39.94 -4.97 -57.30
CA TRP A 7 -40.57 -6.30 -57.04
C TRP A 7 -40.91 -6.39 -55.52
N LYS A 8 -42.19 -6.50 -55.09
CA LYS A 8 -43.05 -7.67 -54.82
C LYS A 8 -42.73 -8.48 -53.54
N ARG A 9 -43.80 -8.69 -52.75
CA ARG A 9 -44.07 -9.70 -51.68
C ARG A 9 -43.79 -9.23 -50.24
N ILE A 10 -44.84 -8.90 -49.48
CA ILE A 10 -45.65 -9.81 -48.64
C ILE A 10 -44.79 -10.39 -47.51
N VAL A 11 -44.91 -9.77 -46.32
CA VAL A 11 -44.50 -10.34 -45.03
C VAL A 11 -45.74 -10.38 -44.16
N THR A 12 -46.29 -11.57 -43.93
CA THR A 12 -47.16 -11.90 -42.80
C THR A 12 -47.22 -13.43 -42.80
N PHE A 13 -46.92 -14.19 -41.75
CA PHE A 13 -46.55 -13.91 -40.35
C PHE A 13 -46.28 -15.31 -39.74
N LEU A 14 -46.21 -15.34 -38.41
CA LEU A 14 -46.54 -16.44 -37.50
C LEU A 14 -45.33 -17.18 -36.93
N PHE A 15 -45.22 -17.38 -35.62
CA PHE A 15 -46.08 -17.08 -34.46
C PHE A 15 -45.22 -17.46 -33.24
N VAL A 16 -45.50 -16.90 -32.06
CA VAL A 16 -45.53 -17.76 -30.88
C VAL A 16 -46.96 -17.76 -30.37
N LEU A 17 -47.55 -18.93 -30.50
CA LEU A 17 -48.80 -19.36 -29.91
C LEU A 17 -48.72 -19.27 -28.38
N SER A 18 -49.82 -18.86 -27.77
CA SER A 18 -50.52 -19.73 -26.83
C SER A 18 -52.04 -19.52 -27.04
N LEU A 19 -52.74 -20.53 -27.59
CA LEU A 19 -53.68 -21.46 -26.91
C LEU A 19 -54.96 -20.74 -26.40
N PHE A 20 -56.23 -21.09 -26.66
CA PHE A 20 -56.95 -22.31 -27.12
C PHE A 20 -58.38 -21.98 -27.68
N THR A 21 -58.85 -22.79 -28.64
CA THR A 21 -60.20 -23.30 -29.08
C THR A 21 -61.53 -22.49 -29.18
N SER A 22 -62.06 -22.52 -30.43
CA SER A 22 -63.43 -22.63 -31.00
C SER A 22 -64.59 -21.67 -30.61
N PRO A 23 -65.33 -21.10 -31.60
CA PRO A 23 -66.55 -20.33 -31.36
C PRO A 23 -67.80 -21.20 -31.51
N LEU A 24 -68.84 -20.98 -30.69
CA LEU A 24 -70.17 -20.50 -31.15
C LEU A 24 -71.25 -20.52 -30.03
N ILE A 25 -71.69 -19.29 -29.72
CA ILE A 25 -73.06 -18.83 -29.38
C ILE A 25 -73.42 -18.58 -27.89
N ALA A 26 -73.67 -17.29 -27.64
CA ALA A 26 -74.64 -16.63 -26.73
C ALA A 26 -74.38 -16.51 -25.21
N TRP A 27 -74.29 -15.24 -24.78
CA TRP A 27 -74.84 -14.60 -23.57
C TRP A 27 -74.77 -15.32 -22.20
N GLY A 28 -74.00 -14.74 -21.27
CA GLY A 28 -74.38 -14.58 -19.84
C GLY A 28 -73.73 -15.50 -18.79
N GLN A 29 -72.73 -14.96 -18.07
CA GLN A 29 -72.19 -15.24 -16.72
C GLN A 29 -72.56 -16.55 -15.94
N THR A 30 -71.56 -17.31 -15.46
CA THR A 30 -71.16 -17.54 -14.03
C THR A 30 -70.24 -18.79 -13.82
N THR A 31 -69.17 -18.61 -13.02
CA THR A 31 -68.42 -19.51 -12.09
C THR A 31 -67.88 -20.93 -12.47
N ASP A 32 -66.57 -21.08 -12.21
CA ASP A 32 -65.85 -22.20 -11.53
C ASP A 32 -65.28 -23.46 -12.26
N VAL A 33 -63.94 -23.61 -12.11
CA VAL A 33 -63.15 -24.81 -11.69
C VAL A 33 -62.53 -25.81 -12.71
N PHE A 34 -61.19 -25.82 -12.72
CA PHE A 34 -60.14 -26.87 -12.87
C PHE A 34 -60.00 -27.81 -14.11
N ASP A 35 -58.81 -27.66 -14.76
CA ASP A 35 -57.78 -28.63 -15.22
C ASP A 35 -58.10 -30.02 -15.80
N VAL A 36 -57.42 -30.35 -16.93
CA VAL A 36 -56.44 -31.47 -17.09
C VAL A 36 -56.02 -31.64 -18.58
N TYR A 37 -54.74 -31.28 -18.87
CA TYR A 37 -53.77 -31.74 -19.91
C TYR A 37 -54.14 -31.65 -21.41
N LYS A 38 -53.51 -30.85 -22.30
CA LYS A 38 -52.14 -30.32 -22.49
C LYS A 38 -51.07 -31.35 -22.91
N ASP A 39 -50.30 -30.93 -23.91
CA ASP A 39 -48.95 -31.39 -24.32
C ASP A 39 -48.91 -32.69 -25.16
N SER A 40 -48.08 -32.91 -26.18
CA SER A 40 -46.78 -32.38 -26.65
C SER A 40 -46.39 -33.28 -27.87
N PHE A 41 -45.49 -33.00 -28.82
CA PHE A 41 -44.06 -32.69 -28.73
C PHE A 41 -43.56 -32.17 -30.10
N LYS A 42 -42.81 -31.07 -30.08
CA LYS A 42 -41.53 -30.95 -30.80
C LYS A 42 -40.54 -31.78 -29.97
N ASN A 43 -39.95 -32.85 -30.52
CA ASN A 43 -38.56 -33.30 -30.28
C ASN A 43 -38.33 -34.78 -30.59
N SER A 44 -37.21 -35.01 -31.26
CA SER A 44 -36.21 -36.05 -30.98
C SER A 44 -36.40 -37.48 -31.52
N ILE A 45 -35.30 -37.96 -32.13
CA ILE A 45 -34.73 -39.31 -32.05
C ILE A 45 -35.32 -40.40 -32.97
N ASP A 46 -34.54 -40.72 -34.01
CA ASP A 46 -34.06 -42.09 -34.31
C ASP A 46 -35.13 -43.21 -34.42
N ASP A 47 -35.92 -43.22 -35.49
CA ASP A 47 -36.86 -44.31 -35.76
C ASP A 47 -36.21 -45.46 -36.56
N ARG A 48 -35.44 -46.29 -35.85
CA ARG A 48 -34.91 -47.56 -36.38
C ARG A 48 -35.94 -48.68 -36.20
N ALA A 49 -36.46 -49.23 -37.30
CA ALA A 49 -37.05 -50.56 -37.26
C ALA A 49 -35.93 -51.61 -37.20
N LYS A 50 -35.85 -52.37 -36.10
CA LYS A 50 -34.94 -53.52 -36.02
C LYS A 50 -35.67 -54.78 -36.49
N VAL A 51 -35.27 -55.30 -37.64
CA VAL A 51 -35.70 -56.61 -38.13
C VAL A 51 -34.74 -57.64 -37.58
N GLU A 52 -35.21 -58.46 -36.63
CA GLU A 52 -34.43 -59.59 -36.14
C GLU A 52 -34.82 -60.84 -36.93
N ILE A 53 -33.81 -61.42 -37.59
CA ILE A 53 -33.93 -62.62 -38.38
C ILE A 53 -33.37 -63.75 -37.53
N ASP A 54 -34.24 -64.67 -37.10
CA ASP A 54 -33.82 -65.89 -36.42
C ASP A 54 -33.18 -66.82 -37.45
N ARG A 55 -31.91 -67.17 -37.22
CA ARG A 55 -31.12 -68.00 -38.14
C ARG A 55 -30.71 -69.27 -37.41
N THR A 56 -30.97 -70.43 -38.03
CA THR A 56 -30.46 -71.70 -37.53
C THR A 56 -29.49 -72.28 -38.55
N VAL A 57 -28.29 -72.62 -38.10
CA VAL A 57 -27.31 -73.30 -38.96
C VAL A 57 -27.67 -74.77 -39.00
N ILE A 58 -28.14 -75.24 -40.14
CA ILE A 58 -28.30 -76.67 -40.40
C ILE A 58 -27.16 -77.13 -41.30
N THR A 59 -26.74 -78.38 -41.16
CA THR A 59 -25.75 -78.95 -42.08
C THR A 59 -26.52 -79.76 -43.09
N ASN A 60 -26.41 -79.43 -44.38
CA ASN A 60 -27.11 -80.20 -45.40
C ASN A 60 -26.44 -81.56 -45.63
N ASP A 61 -27.09 -82.41 -46.44
CA ASP A 61 -26.71 -83.82 -46.67
C ASP A 61 -25.30 -84.00 -47.27
N TYR A 62 -24.61 -82.91 -47.62
CA TYR A 62 -23.24 -82.89 -48.14
C TYR A 62 -22.21 -82.38 -47.11
N GLY A 63 -22.59 -82.20 -45.84
CA GLY A 63 -21.68 -81.80 -44.76
C GLY A 63 -21.34 -80.30 -44.73
N LYS A 64 -22.04 -79.46 -45.51
CA LYS A 64 -21.85 -77.99 -45.52
C LYS A 64 -22.89 -77.32 -44.61
N LYS A 65 -22.42 -76.34 -43.82
CA LYS A 65 -23.27 -75.50 -42.97
C LYS A 65 -24.07 -74.54 -43.85
N GLU A 66 -25.38 -74.67 -43.80
CA GLU A 66 -26.36 -73.85 -44.50
C GLU A 66 -27.17 -73.05 -43.47
N LEU A 67 -27.39 -71.77 -43.76
CA LEU A 67 -28.05 -70.87 -42.84
C LEU A 67 -29.51 -70.74 -43.26
N VAL A 68 -30.41 -71.42 -42.55
CA VAL A 68 -31.85 -71.32 -42.83
C VAL A 68 -32.46 -70.24 -41.96
N ILE A 69 -33.10 -69.27 -42.61
CA ILE A 69 -33.88 -68.24 -41.95
C ILE A 69 -35.19 -68.88 -41.49
N THR A 70 -35.31 -69.11 -40.18
CA THR A 70 -36.45 -69.82 -39.60
C THR A 70 -37.57 -68.87 -39.16
N GLY A 71 -37.32 -67.56 -39.15
CA GLY A 71 -38.35 -66.56 -38.91
C GLY A 71 -37.81 -65.13 -39.01
N VAL A 72 -38.67 -64.21 -39.44
CA VAL A 72 -38.41 -62.77 -39.42
C VAL A 72 -39.38 -62.15 -38.43
N ARG A 73 -38.86 -61.55 -37.35
CA ARG A 73 -39.67 -60.80 -36.38
C ARG A 73 -39.38 -59.32 -36.49
N LEU A 74 -40.42 -58.57 -36.79
CA LEU A 74 -40.44 -57.11 -36.68
C LEU A 74 -40.81 -56.76 -35.23
N LYS A 75 -39.85 -56.27 -34.46
CA LYS A 75 -40.14 -55.71 -33.14
C LYS A 75 -40.22 -54.20 -33.27
N VAL A 76 -41.45 -53.70 -33.35
CA VAL A 76 -41.74 -52.26 -33.36
C VAL A 76 -41.51 -51.73 -31.94
N LEU A 77 -40.59 -50.79 -31.76
CA LEU A 77 -40.44 -50.07 -30.50
C LEU A 77 -41.53 -49.01 -30.44
N LYS A 78 -42.70 -49.45 -29.96
CA LYS A 78 -43.90 -48.71 -29.52
C LYS A 78 -44.52 -47.71 -30.52
N GLY A 79 -45.72 -48.07 -30.97
CA GLY A 79 -46.71 -47.09 -31.47
C GLY A 79 -47.06 -47.21 -32.94
N PHE A 80 -47.64 -48.34 -33.38
CA PHE A 80 -48.62 -48.36 -34.48
C PHE A 80 -49.55 -49.58 -34.35
N GLU A 81 -50.86 -49.33 -34.31
CA GLU A 81 -51.93 -50.31 -34.57
C GLU A 81 -52.36 -50.17 -36.03
N PHE A 82 -52.54 -51.29 -36.73
CA PHE A 82 -53.21 -51.32 -38.03
C PHE A 82 -54.69 -51.65 -37.83
N SER A 83 -55.59 -50.80 -38.33
CA SER A 83 -57.00 -51.17 -38.48
C SER A 83 -57.16 -52.02 -39.75
N GLU A 84 -57.63 -53.25 -39.57
CA GLU A 84 -58.15 -54.09 -40.65
C GLU A 84 -59.33 -53.38 -41.33
N ASN A 85 -59.16 -52.95 -42.58
CA ASN A 85 -60.19 -53.00 -43.62
C ASN A 85 -59.67 -52.30 -44.88
N ILE A 86 -59.50 -53.11 -45.93
CA ILE A 86 -59.52 -52.84 -47.39
C ILE A 86 -58.49 -53.77 -48.03
N LEU A 87 -58.82 -55.07 -48.00
CA LEU A 87 -58.29 -56.07 -48.92
C LEU A 87 -59.51 -56.80 -49.49
N HIS A 88 -60.12 -56.21 -50.51
CA HIS A 88 -60.75 -56.92 -51.63
C HIS A 88 -61.38 -55.91 -52.60
N ARG A 89 -60.68 -55.61 -53.70
CA ARG A 89 -61.21 -55.71 -55.06
C ARG A 89 -60.13 -55.31 -56.07
N ASP A 90 -59.89 -56.22 -57.00
CA ASP A 90 -59.08 -56.02 -58.19
C ASP A 90 -59.60 -54.85 -59.03
N ILE A 91 -58.70 -54.04 -59.59
CA ILE A 91 -58.72 -53.55 -60.97
C ILE A 91 -57.28 -53.26 -61.41
N ILE A 92 -57.01 -53.69 -62.64
CA ILE A 92 -55.75 -53.85 -63.35
C ILE A 92 -55.16 -52.50 -63.77
N TYR A 93 -53.88 -52.26 -63.47
CA TYR A 93 -52.80 -51.85 -64.38
C TYR A 93 -51.50 -51.71 -63.54
N GLY A 94 -50.52 -52.59 -63.79
CA GLY A 94 -49.13 -52.44 -63.36
C GLY A 94 -48.86 -52.38 -61.84
N SER A 95 -49.04 -53.49 -61.13
CA SER A 95 -48.48 -53.66 -59.77
C SER A 95 -47.94 -55.07 -59.58
N VAL A 96 -46.62 -55.19 -59.41
CA VAL A 96 -45.94 -56.43 -59.02
C VAL A 96 -46.23 -56.66 -57.53
N ARG A 97 -46.87 -57.79 -57.19
CA ARG A 97 -47.16 -58.19 -55.80
C ARG A 97 -45.90 -58.81 -55.16
N PHE A 98 -45.71 -58.56 -53.86
CA PHE A 98 -44.67 -59.12 -52.99
C PHE A 98 -44.85 -60.64 -52.72
N HIS A 99 -44.78 -61.48 -53.75
CA HIS A 99 -44.69 -62.95 -53.60
C HIS A 99 -43.53 -63.61 -54.35
N ASP A 100 -42.58 -62.84 -54.90
CA ASP A 100 -41.46 -63.37 -55.72
C ASP A 100 -40.08 -63.34 -55.03
N LEU A 101 -40.01 -63.41 -53.69
CA LEU A 101 -38.73 -63.55 -52.97
C LEU A 101 -38.14 -64.96 -53.02
N ASN A 102 -38.85 -65.95 -53.60
CA ASN A 102 -38.34 -67.32 -53.77
C ASN A 102 -37.40 -67.51 -54.98
N ASN A 103 -37.14 -66.45 -55.78
CA ASN A 103 -36.32 -66.53 -56.99
C ASN A 103 -34.90 -65.98 -56.84
N PHE A 104 -34.47 -65.66 -55.61
CA PHE A 104 -33.13 -65.18 -55.31
C PHE A 104 -32.40 -66.19 -54.43
N ASN A 105 -31.39 -66.87 -54.98
CA ASN A 105 -30.46 -67.66 -54.18
C ASN A 105 -29.20 -66.85 -53.90
N LEU A 106 -28.87 -66.68 -52.62
CA LEU A 106 -27.59 -66.14 -52.15
C LEU A 106 -26.63 -67.30 -51.90
N LEU A 107 -25.56 -67.39 -52.67
CA LEU A 107 -24.55 -68.43 -52.53
C LEU A 107 -23.19 -67.80 -52.23
N GLU A 108 -22.48 -68.34 -51.24
CA GLU A 108 -21.12 -67.95 -50.90
C GLU A 108 -20.11 -68.70 -51.80
N ASP A 109 -19.32 -67.95 -52.55
CA ASP A 109 -18.33 -68.48 -53.49
C ASP A 109 -17.07 -67.58 -53.49
N ASN A 110 -15.91 -68.17 -53.19
CA ASN A 110 -14.61 -67.48 -53.05
C ASN A 110 -14.62 -66.22 -52.16
N GLY A 111 -15.27 -66.31 -50.99
CA GLY A 111 -15.23 -65.26 -49.97
C GLY A 111 -16.15 -64.07 -50.22
N GLY A 112 -17.15 -64.20 -51.10
CA GLY A 112 -18.23 -63.23 -51.29
C GLY A 112 -19.58 -63.88 -51.62
N TRP A 113 -20.66 -63.13 -51.41
CA TRP A 113 -22.04 -63.58 -51.68
C TRP A 113 -22.50 -63.18 -53.09
N LYS A 114 -23.04 -64.12 -53.86
CA LYS A 114 -23.59 -63.89 -55.21
C LYS A 114 -25.10 -64.09 -55.23
N ILE A 115 -25.82 -63.23 -55.96
CA ILE A 115 -27.27 -63.32 -56.17
C ILE A 115 -27.54 -63.89 -57.56
N TYR A 116 -28.28 -65.00 -57.64
CA TYR A 116 -28.71 -65.60 -58.91
C TYR A 116 -30.23 -65.40 -59.11
N THR A 117 -30.64 -65.02 -60.32
CA THR A 117 -32.05 -64.96 -60.74
C THR A 117 -32.30 -65.93 -61.91
N TYR A 118 -33.48 -66.53 -61.99
CA TYR A 118 -33.74 -67.67 -62.89
C TYR A 118 -34.46 -67.33 -64.21
N THR A 119 -34.68 -66.06 -64.57
CA THR A 119 -35.44 -65.69 -65.79
C THR A 119 -34.88 -64.49 -66.55
N PRO A 120 -34.52 -64.63 -67.84
CA PRO A 120 -34.26 -63.50 -68.72
C PRO A 120 -35.59 -62.94 -69.25
N ASN A 121 -35.79 -61.62 -69.13
CA ASN A 121 -36.90 -60.82 -69.70
C ASN A 121 -38.08 -60.46 -68.76
N LEU A 122 -37.83 -59.63 -67.74
CA LEU A 122 -38.84 -58.70 -67.21
C LEU A 122 -38.16 -57.35 -66.92
N LEU A 123 -38.37 -56.39 -67.84
CA LEU A 123 -37.89 -55.01 -67.72
C LEU A 123 -38.84 -54.22 -66.82
N GLY A 124 -38.46 -54.06 -65.55
CA GLY A 124 -38.97 -53.00 -64.69
C GLY A 124 -37.87 -51.95 -64.52
N GLN A 125 -38.16 -50.69 -64.86
CA GLN A 125 -37.31 -49.55 -64.51
C GLN A 125 -37.43 -49.31 -63.00
N PHE A 126 -36.29 -49.25 -62.33
CA PHE A 126 -36.19 -48.72 -60.97
C PHE A 126 -35.47 -47.39 -61.07
N ASP A 127 -36.07 -46.32 -60.55
CA ASP A 127 -35.43 -45.00 -60.53
C ASP A 127 -34.28 -44.96 -59.51
N ASP A 128 -34.38 -45.72 -58.40
CA ASP A 128 -33.34 -45.84 -57.36
C ASP A 128 -33.28 -47.28 -56.79
N MET A 129 -32.07 -47.81 -56.54
CA MET A 129 -31.86 -49.13 -55.91
C MET A 129 -30.82 -49.03 -54.78
N TYR A 130 -31.23 -49.32 -53.54
CA TYR A 130 -30.38 -49.27 -52.33
C TYR A 130 -29.99 -50.69 -51.90
N ILE A 131 -28.69 -50.96 -51.74
CA ILE A 131 -28.17 -52.26 -51.28
C ILE A 131 -27.24 -52.04 -50.08
N CYS A 132 -27.64 -52.51 -48.90
CA CYS A 132 -26.80 -52.56 -47.70
C CYS A 132 -26.78 -53.99 -47.13
N ASP A 133 -25.60 -54.61 -47.09
CA ASP A 133 -25.30 -55.68 -46.13
C ASP A 133 -24.02 -55.27 -45.38
N GLY A 134 -24.09 -55.35 -44.05
CA GLY A 134 -23.18 -54.70 -43.12
C GLY A 134 -21.87 -55.44 -42.85
N ASN A 135 -21.56 -56.58 -43.51
CA ASN A 135 -20.44 -57.43 -43.09
C ASN A 135 -19.48 -58.01 -44.14
N THR A 136 -19.69 -57.97 -45.48
CA THR A 136 -18.71 -58.62 -46.40
C THR A 136 -18.47 -57.97 -47.76
N GLY A 137 -18.92 -56.74 -48.00
CA GLY A 137 -18.23 -55.88 -48.99
C GLY A 137 -18.23 -56.24 -50.49
N ASN A 138 -18.71 -57.38 -50.99
CA ASN A 138 -18.64 -57.72 -52.42
C ASN A 138 -19.98 -58.20 -52.99
N VAL A 139 -20.50 -57.49 -54.01
CA VAL A 139 -21.57 -57.96 -54.90
C VAL A 139 -21.03 -57.93 -56.32
N SER A 140 -20.91 -59.10 -56.97
CA SER A 140 -20.60 -59.20 -58.40
C SER A 140 -21.83 -59.68 -59.15
N LEU A 141 -22.33 -58.87 -60.09
CA LEU A 141 -23.41 -59.26 -61.01
C LEU A 141 -22.82 -60.10 -62.14
N VAL A 142 -23.28 -61.35 -62.29
CA VAL A 142 -22.93 -62.19 -63.44
C VAL A 142 -24.22 -62.54 -64.18
N ASN A 143 -24.31 -62.07 -65.43
CA ASN A 143 -25.37 -62.27 -66.42
C ASN A 143 -26.76 -61.71 -66.11
N GLY A 144 -26.95 -60.44 -66.51
CA GLY A 144 -28.25 -59.79 -66.69
C GLY A 144 -28.06 -58.30 -66.96
N PHE A 145 -28.57 -57.80 -68.08
CA PHE A 145 -28.51 -56.36 -68.38
C PHE A 145 -29.53 -55.61 -67.51
N PHE A 146 -29.05 -54.81 -66.57
CA PHE A 146 -29.84 -53.78 -65.88
C PHE A 146 -29.39 -52.40 -66.34
N TYR A 147 -30.34 -51.53 -66.69
CA TYR A 147 -30.11 -50.10 -66.80
C TYR A 147 -30.53 -49.46 -65.47
N ALA A 148 -29.59 -49.30 -64.56
CA ALA A 148 -29.73 -48.40 -63.42
C ALA A 148 -29.11 -47.06 -63.82
N LYS A 149 -29.87 -45.97 -63.69
CA LYS A 149 -29.40 -44.62 -64.07
C LYS A 149 -28.35 -44.11 -63.08
N ASP A 150 -28.50 -44.44 -61.80
CA ASP A 150 -27.57 -44.15 -60.71
C ASP A 150 -27.57 -45.34 -59.71
N ILE A 151 -26.39 -45.86 -59.36
CA ILE A 151 -26.22 -46.83 -58.26
C ILE A 151 -25.42 -46.10 -57.18
N ARG A 152 -26.02 -45.85 -56.01
CA ARG A 152 -25.36 -45.16 -54.90
C ARG A 152 -25.11 -46.12 -53.74
N VAL A 153 -23.84 -46.33 -53.40
CA VAL A 153 -23.42 -47.19 -52.28
C VAL A 153 -22.88 -46.30 -51.16
N SER A 154 -23.73 -45.91 -50.21
CA SER A 154 -23.29 -45.34 -48.94
C SER A 154 -22.96 -46.49 -48.00
N ARG A 155 -21.69 -46.91 -47.95
CA ARG A 155 -21.22 -47.85 -46.94
C ARG A 155 -20.57 -47.08 -45.79
N PRO A 156 -20.97 -47.33 -44.54
CA PRO A 156 -20.22 -46.85 -43.39
C PRO A 156 -18.83 -47.51 -43.36
N VAL A 157 -17.80 -46.69 -43.45
CA VAL A 157 -16.39 -47.07 -43.34
C VAL A 157 -16.04 -47.18 -41.86
N LYS A 158 -15.66 -48.37 -41.41
CA LYS A 158 -15.29 -48.69 -40.02
C LYS A 158 -13.78 -48.86 -39.84
N GLU A 159 -13.09 -49.28 -40.90
CA GLU A 159 -11.65 -49.56 -40.87
C GLU A 159 -10.91 -48.85 -42.00
N VAL A 160 -9.62 -48.56 -41.79
CA VAL A 160 -8.77 -47.87 -42.78
C VAL A 160 -8.68 -48.63 -44.11
N LEU A 161 -8.73 -49.96 -44.07
CA LEU A 161 -8.65 -50.82 -45.26
C LEU A 161 -9.87 -50.64 -46.17
N GLU A 162 -11.06 -50.40 -45.60
CA GLU A 162 -12.28 -50.16 -46.38
C GLU A 162 -12.18 -48.84 -47.16
N LEU A 163 -11.66 -47.79 -46.51
CA LEU A 163 -11.43 -46.49 -47.15
C LEU A 163 -10.38 -46.57 -48.26
N TYR A 164 -9.29 -47.30 -48.02
CA TYR A 164 -8.27 -47.59 -49.03
C TYR A 164 -8.87 -48.29 -50.26
N ASN A 165 -9.73 -49.30 -50.05
CA ASN A 165 -10.38 -50.03 -51.13
C ASN A 165 -11.34 -49.14 -51.94
N ILE A 166 -12.04 -48.20 -51.29
CA ILE A 166 -12.88 -47.20 -51.98
C ILE A 166 -12.03 -46.34 -52.91
N PHE A 167 -10.92 -45.77 -52.42
CA PHE A 167 -10.04 -44.95 -53.25
C PHE A 167 -9.46 -45.72 -54.43
N ASN A 168 -9.05 -46.97 -54.19
CA ASN A 168 -8.49 -47.84 -55.22
C ASN A 168 -9.55 -48.28 -56.26
N TYR A 169 -10.83 -48.33 -55.87
CA TYR A 169 -11.95 -48.61 -56.78
C TYR A 169 -12.20 -47.46 -57.76
N TYR A 170 -12.26 -46.21 -57.28
CA TYR A 170 -12.46 -45.04 -58.15
C TYR A 170 -11.26 -44.79 -59.06
N VAL A 171 -10.04 -44.95 -58.53
CA VAL A 171 -8.80 -44.80 -59.31
C VAL A 171 -7.83 -45.91 -58.92
N PRO A 172 -7.58 -46.91 -59.79
CA PRO A 172 -6.66 -47.99 -59.49
C PRO A 172 -5.21 -47.54 -59.24
N ASN A 173 -4.59 -48.14 -58.22
CA ASN A 173 -3.26 -47.83 -57.70
C ASN A 173 -3.09 -46.34 -57.36
N SER A 174 -4.14 -45.70 -56.82
CA SER A 174 -4.13 -44.29 -56.43
C SER A 174 -3.68 -44.06 -54.99
N ALA A 175 -3.65 -45.11 -54.17
CA ALA A 175 -3.36 -45.03 -52.75
C ALA A 175 -2.37 -46.12 -52.32
N VAL A 176 -1.62 -45.86 -51.25
CA VAL A 176 -0.77 -46.84 -50.54
C VAL A 176 -1.17 -46.85 -49.07
N LEU A 177 -1.33 -48.04 -48.48
CA LEU A 177 -1.66 -48.21 -47.06
C LEU A 177 -0.39 -48.57 -46.27
N GLN A 178 -0.03 -47.78 -45.25
CA GLN A 178 1.08 -48.03 -44.31
C GLN A 178 0.67 -47.61 -42.90
N ASP A 179 0.77 -48.49 -41.91
CA ASP A 179 0.60 -48.18 -40.47
C ASP A 179 -0.62 -47.28 -40.10
N ASN A 180 -1.79 -47.56 -40.70
CA ASN A 180 -3.05 -46.79 -40.58
C ASN A 180 -3.08 -45.41 -41.25
N GLU A 181 -2.12 -45.16 -42.13
CA GLU A 181 -2.06 -44.03 -43.03
C GLU A 181 -2.36 -44.47 -44.46
N ILE A 182 -3.22 -43.72 -45.15
CA ILE A 182 -3.46 -43.85 -46.58
C ILE A 182 -2.78 -42.69 -47.30
N ALA A 183 -1.76 -43.00 -48.09
CA ALA A 183 -1.04 -42.04 -48.92
C ALA A 183 -1.59 -42.04 -50.35
N ILE A 184 -2.28 -40.97 -50.74
CA ILE A 184 -2.83 -40.73 -52.08
C ILE A 184 -1.73 -40.23 -53.00
N SER A 185 -1.47 -40.95 -54.09
CA SER A 185 -0.44 -40.69 -55.10
C SER A 185 -1.01 -40.36 -56.48
N LYS A 186 -2.34 -40.26 -56.63
CA LYS A 186 -3.05 -39.79 -57.82
C LYS A 186 -4.28 -38.99 -57.42
N SER A 187 -4.71 -38.03 -58.24
CA SER A 187 -5.93 -37.29 -57.94
C SER A 187 -7.17 -38.18 -58.04
N ILE A 188 -8.07 -38.06 -57.06
CA ILE A 188 -9.30 -38.85 -56.94
C ILE A 188 -10.49 -37.89 -56.79
N VAL A 189 -11.55 -38.14 -57.56
CA VAL A 189 -12.83 -37.43 -57.45
C VAL A 189 -13.91 -38.45 -57.16
N ILE A 190 -14.61 -38.28 -56.03
CA ILE A 190 -15.71 -39.12 -55.58
C ILE A 190 -16.95 -38.23 -55.47
N ASN A 191 -17.96 -38.51 -56.28
CA ASN A 191 -19.18 -37.72 -56.38
C ASN A 191 -20.28 -38.25 -55.46
N GLU A 192 -19.94 -39.17 -54.56
CA GLU A 192 -20.83 -39.83 -53.64
C GLU A 192 -20.42 -39.53 -52.18
N PRO A 193 -21.39 -39.46 -51.24
CA PRO A 193 -21.08 -39.24 -49.85
C PRO A 193 -20.36 -40.44 -49.24
N ILE A 194 -19.33 -40.18 -48.44
CA ILE A 194 -18.64 -41.20 -47.63
C ILE A 194 -19.05 -41.00 -46.17
N GLN A 195 -19.45 -42.09 -45.51
CA GLN A 195 -19.71 -42.08 -44.07
C GLN A 195 -18.64 -42.86 -43.34
N ILE A 196 -18.03 -42.29 -42.31
CA ILE A 196 -17.10 -42.97 -41.41
C ILE A 196 -17.84 -43.22 -40.10
N THR A 197 -17.91 -44.47 -39.65
CA THR A 197 -18.58 -44.86 -38.39
C THR A 197 -17.62 -45.69 -37.54
N GLY A 198 -17.00 -45.08 -36.53
CA GLY A 198 -16.38 -45.77 -35.39
C GLY A 198 -15.29 -46.81 -35.69
N GLY A 199 -14.04 -46.42 -35.40
CA GLY A 199 -12.88 -47.30 -35.21
C GLY A 199 -12.00 -46.73 -34.10
N GLY A 200 -11.46 -47.58 -33.21
CA GLY A 200 -10.65 -47.14 -32.07
C GLY A 200 -9.25 -46.59 -32.44
N ILE A 201 -8.89 -46.65 -33.73
CA ILE A 201 -7.60 -46.23 -34.26
C ILE A 201 -7.82 -45.05 -35.22
N PRO A 202 -7.04 -43.95 -35.10
CA PRO A 202 -7.13 -42.82 -36.03
C PRO A 202 -6.82 -43.22 -37.48
N ILE A 203 -7.66 -42.77 -38.41
CA ILE A 203 -7.44 -42.86 -39.85
C ILE A 203 -6.66 -41.61 -40.27
N ILE A 204 -5.50 -41.79 -40.92
CA ILE A 204 -4.70 -40.68 -41.45
C ILE A 204 -4.75 -40.71 -42.98
N LEU A 205 -5.12 -39.60 -43.61
CA LEU A 205 -5.22 -39.43 -45.06
C LEU A 205 -4.19 -38.41 -45.55
N ARG A 206 -3.07 -38.87 -46.13
CA ARG A 206 -2.08 -37.99 -46.76
C ARG A 206 -2.25 -37.91 -48.26
N VAL A 207 -2.36 -36.70 -48.80
CA VAL A 207 -2.28 -36.47 -50.25
C VAL A 207 -0.86 -36.04 -50.62
N ALA A 208 -0.21 -36.78 -51.53
CA ALA A 208 1.11 -36.45 -52.02
C ALA A 208 1.09 -35.15 -52.84
N GLN A 209 2.19 -34.40 -52.80
CA GLN A 209 2.30 -33.08 -53.42
C GLN A 209 1.95 -33.11 -54.92
N GLY A 210 1.03 -32.25 -55.34
CA GLY A 210 0.58 -32.13 -56.74
C GLY A 210 -0.70 -32.92 -57.08
N TYR A 211 -1.22 -33.72 -56.16
CA TYR A 211 -2.48 -34.45 -56.32
C TYR A 211 -3.61 -33.85 -55.48
N ARG A 212 -4.86 -34.22 -55.77
CA ARG A 212 -6.05 -33.75 -55.04
C ARG A 212 -7.00 -34.89 -54.71
N LEU A 213 -7.52 -34.89 -53.49
CA LEU A 213 -8.68 -35.68 -53.10
C LEU A 213 -9.90 -34.76 -53.07
N SER A 214 -10.96 -35.10 -53.81
CA SER A 214 -12.24 -34.39 -53.77
C SER A 214 -13.37 -35.36 -53.53
N ILE A 215 -14.05 -35.19 -52.40
CA ILE A 215 -15.21 -35.98 -51.99
C ILE A 215 -16.39 -35.01 -51.89
N GLN A 216 -17.53 -35.38 -52.46
CA GLN A 216 -18.73 -34.54 -52.42
C GLN A 216 -19.14 -34.21 -50.98
N GLU A 217 -19.28 -35.22 -50.14
CA GLU A 217 -19.65 -35.05 -48.73
C GLU A 217 -18.98 -36.12 -47.88
N LEU A 218 -18.38 -35.70 -46.77
CA LEU A 218 -17.77 -36.59 -45.79
C LEU A 218 -18.53 -36.47 -44.47
N ASN A 219 -19.13 -37.57 -44.01
CA ASN A 219 -19.87 -37.61 -42.75
C ASN A 219 -19.11 -38.45 -41.72
N ILE A 220 -18.79 -37.88 -40.57
CA ILE A 220 -18.06 -38.54 -39.49
C ILE A 220 -19.02 -38.80 -38.32
N ASN A 221 -19.30 -40.07 -38.06
CA ASN A 221 -20.22 -40.57 -37.04
C ASN A 221 -19.44 -41.39 -35.99
N GLY A 222 -18.28 -40.87 -35.57
CA GLY A 222 -17.35 -41.51 -34.62
C GLY A 222 -16.01 -41.92 -35.24
N GLY A 223 -14.94 -41.96 -34.41
CA GLY A 223 -13.55 -42.20 -34.83
C GLY A 223 -12.71 -40.93 -34.96
N ASN A 224 -11.41 -41.07 -35.21
CA ASN A 224 -10.48 -39.94 -35.42
C ASN A 224 -10.01 -39.92 -36.87
N LEU A 225 -10.09 -38.77 -37.54
CA LEU A 225 -9.66 -38.59 -38.92
C LEU A 225 -8.65 -37.44 -39.02
N THR A 226 -7.46 -37.70 -39.56
CA THR A 226 -6.50 -36.65 -39.91
C THR A 226 -6.43 -36.52 -41.42
N ILE A 227 -6.53 -35.30 -41.95
CA ILE A 227 -6.53 -35.04 -43.39
C ILE A 227 -5.52 -33.94 -43.72
N ASN A 228 -4.64 -34.17 -44.70
CA ASN A 228 -3.76 -33.17 -45.28
C ASN A 228 -4.01 -33.04 -46.80
N GLN A 229 -4.10 -31.78 -47.28
CA GLN A 229 -4.38 -31.39 -48.67
C GLN A 229 -5.62 -32.09 -49.29
N ASN A 230 -6.83 -31.75 -48.81
CA ASN A 230 -8.11 -32.23 -49.36
C ASN A 230 -8.99 -31.05 -49.82
N SER A 231 -9.75 -31.26 -50.90
CA SER A 231 -10.76 -30.35 -51.45
C SER A 231 -12.13 -31.04 -51.50
N SER A 232 -12.62 -31.48 -50.34
CA SER A 232 -13.98 -32.01 -50.18
C SER A 232 -14.96 -30.84 -50.17
N SER A 233 -16.15 -31.01 -50.76
CA SER A 233 -17.12 -29.91 -50.86
C SER A 233 -17.83 -29.64 -49.53
N LYS A 234 -18.02 -30.68 -48.70
CA LYS A 234 -18.70 -30.60 -47.40
C LYS A 234 -18.19 -31.64 -46.40
N LEU A 235 -18.04 -31.25 -45.14
CA LEU A 235 -17.72 -32.13 -44.01
C LEU A 235 -18.79 -31.99 -42.93
N THR A 236 -19.41 -33.09 -42.52
CA THR A 236 -20.33 -33.13 -41.36
C THR A 236 -19.72 -33.99 -40.26
N LEU A 237 -19.49 -33.42 -39.09
CA LEU A 237 -19.00 -34.10 -37.90
C LEU A 237 -20.15 -34.29 -36.91
N ASN A 238 -20.74 -35.49 -36.89
CA ASN A 238 -21.80 -35.87 -35.96
C ASN A 238 -21.24 -36.34 -34.61
N SER A 239 -20.05 -36.93 -34.60
CA SER A 239 -19.27 -37.30 -33.40
C SER A 239 -17.85 -37.74 -33.80
N GLY A 240 -16.91 -37.80 -32.85
CA GLY A 240 -15.50 -38.17 -33.10
C GLY A 240 -14.56 -36.96 -33.17
N SER A 241 -13.39 -37.11 -33.78
CA SER A 241 -12.43 -36.01 -33.96
C SER A 241 -11.89 -35.91 -35.39
N VAL A 242 -11.79 -34.69 -35.92
CA VAL A 242 -11.19 -34.40 -37.22
C VAL A 242 -10.05 -33.42 -37.05
N ILE A 243 -8.87 -33.76 -37.57
CA ILE A 243 -7.69 -32.89 -37.61
C ILE A 243 -7.46 -32.47 -39.07
N LEU A 244 -7.57 -31.18 -39.35
CA LEU A 244 -7.28 -30.59 -40.66
C LEU A 244 -5.83 -30.10 -40.66
N GLN A 245 -5.00 -30.65 -41.55
CA GLN A 245 -3.57 -30.36 -41.71
C GLN A 245 -3.25 -29.75 -43.09
N GLU A 246 -2.11 -29.05 -43.18
CA GLU A 246 -1.41 -28.57 -44.40
C GLU A 246 -2.27 -28.43 -45.67
N GLY A 247 -2.67 -27.21 -46.01
CA GLY A 247 -3.30 -26.87 -47.29
C GLY A 247 -4.70 -27.46 -47.52
N CYS A 248 -5.34 -28.00 -46.48
CA CYS A 248 -6.72 -28.49 -46.56
C CYS A 248 -7.71 -27.32 -46.68
N TYR A 249 -8.62 -27.38 -47.66
CA TYR A 249 -9.68 -26.40 -47.83
C TYR A 249 -11.03 -27.08 -47.98
N ILE A 250 -11.92 -26.86 -47.01
CA ILE A 250 -13.28 -27.40 -47.01
C ILE A 250 -14.26 -26.23 -47.03
N PRO A 251 -15.04 -26.03 -48.12
CA PRO A 251 -15.97 -24.92 -48.24
C PRO A 251 -17.01 -24.88 -47.11
N GLU A 252 -17.60 -26.03 -46.78
CA GLU A 252 -18.64 -26.11 -45.75
C GLU A 252 -18.31 -27.20 -44.71
N ILE A 253 -18.24 -26.80 -43.44
CA ILE A 253 -18.06 -27.70 -42.30
C ILE A 253 -19.28 -27.57 -41.39
N ILE A 254 -19.89 -28.69 -41.02
CA ILE A 254 -20.98 -28.76 -40.05
C ILE A 254 -20.49 -29.58 -38.88
N LEU A 255 -20.45 -28.98 -37.69
CA LEU A 255 -20.09 -29.61 -36.43
C LEU A 255 -21.35 -29.77 -35.59
N GLU A 256 -21.95 -30.95 -35.60
CA GLU A 256 -23.10 -31.27 -34.74
C GLU A 256 -22.61 -31.65 -33.32
N SER A 257 -21.49 -32.37 -33.22
CA SER A 257 -20.81 -32.73 -31.96
C SER A 257 -19.38 -33.21 -32.25
N GLY A 258 -18.59 -33.56 -31.22
CA GLY A 258 -17.21 -34.06 -31.39
C GLY A 258 -16.16 -32.94 -31.36
N SER A 259 -14.99 -33.16 -31.98
CA SER A 259 -13.84 -32.25 -31.94
C SER A 259 -13.25 -31.96 -33.31
N LEU A 260 -13.22 -30.69 -33.72
CA LEU A 260 -12.55 -30.20 -34.91
C LEU A 260 -11.24 -29.51 -34.53
N VAL A 261 -10.10 -29.96 -35.06
CA VAL A 261 -8.77 -29.41 -34.77
C VAL A 261 -8.18 -28.85 -36.06
N PHE A 262 -7.85 -27.56 -36.06
CA PHE A 262 -7.09 -26.93 -37.14
C PHE A 262 -5.59 -27.01 -36.83
N GLN A 263 -4.80 -27.53 -37.76
CA GLN A 263 -3.35 -27.64 -37.67
C GLN A 263 -2.74 -27.18 -39.00
N ASP A 264 -1.80 -26.23 -39.00
CA ASP A 264 -1.02 -25.82 -40.18
C ASP A 264 -1.82 -25.51 -41.49
N THR A 265 -2.34 -24.28 -41.68
CA THR A 265 -2.98 -23.72 -42.91
C THR A 265 -4.33 -24.33 -43.37
N GLY A 266 -5.00 -25.16 -42.56
CA GLY A 266 -6.38 -25.62 -42.86
C GLY A 266 -7.40 -24.45 -42.91
N ASN A 267 -8.21 -24.35 -43.97
CA ASN A 267 -9.12 -23.23 -44.23
C ASN A 267 -10.54 -23.69 -44.65
N GLY A 268 -11.52 -22.79 -44.56
CA GLY A 268 -12.88 -23.01 -45.09
C GLY A 268 -13.66 -21.73 -45.39
N ASP A 269 -14.82 -21.84 -46.05
CA ASP A 269 -15.70 -20.69 -46.28
C ASP A 269 -16.75 -20.55 -45.16
N LYS A 270 -17.38 -21.66 -44.76
CA LYS A 270 -18.45 -21.68 -43.77
C LYS A 270 -18.26 -22.82 -42.77
N LEU A 271 -18.30 -22.50 -41.47
CA LEU A 271 -18.41 -23.46 -40.37
C LEU A 271 -19.72 -23.22 -39.63
N ILE A 272 -20.56 -24.25 -39.51
CA ILE A 272 -21.78 -24.24 -38.70
C ILE A 272 -21.54 -25.16 -37.51
N ALA A 273 -21.56 -24.64 -36.29
CA ALA A 273 -21.35 -25.40 -35.07
C ALA A 273 -22.64 -25.44 -34.24
N ASN A 274 -23.29 -26.60 -34.21
CA ASN A 274 -24.47 -26.86 -33.39
C ASN A 274 -24.09 -27.48 -32.02
N GLY A 275 -22.84 -27.92 -31.86
CA GLY A 275 -22.29 -28.41 -30.58
C GLY A 275 -20.84 -28.87 -30.70
N GLY A 276 -20.17 -29.23 -29.60
CA GLY A 276 -18.84 -29.87 -29.63
C GLY A 276 -17.67 -28.92 -29.38
N LYS A 277 -16.49 -29.26 -29.91
CA LYS A 277 -15.21 -28.60 -29.60
C LYS A 277 -14.44 -28.18 -30.86
N ILE A 278 -13.93 -26.96 -30.89
CA ILE A 278 -13.02 -26.44 -31.93
C ILE A 278 -11.67 -26.13 -31.28
N GLN A 279 -10.56 -26.60 -31.86
CA GLN A 279 -9.22 -26.38 -31.31
C GLN A 279 -8.24 -25.84 -32.35
N TYR A 280 -7.38 -24.92 -31.92
CA TYR A 280 -6.22 -24.39 -32.64
C TYR A 280 -4.92 -24.75 -31.90
N PRO A 281 -3.76 -24.78 -32.58
CA PRO A 281 -2.49 -25.13 -31.96
C PRO A 281 -1.96 -23.96 -31.12
N GLU A 282 -1.48 -24.22 -29.90
CA GLU A 282 -1.05 -23.21 -28.92
C GLU A 282 0.14 -22.33 -29.34
N ASN A 283 0.91 -22.67 -30.39
CA ASN A 283 2.23 -22.07 -30.66
C ASN A 283 2.46 -21.56 -32.10
N LYS A 284 1.43 -21.34 -32.92
CA LYS A 284 1.61 -20.87 -34.32
C LYS A 284 0.74 -19.66 -34.65
N THR A 285 1.36 -18.59 -35.14
CA THR A 285 0.66 -17.40 -35.67
C THR A 285 -0.10 -17.76 -36.96
N SER A 286 -1.40 -18.03 -36.77
CA SER A 286 -2.51 -18.27 -37.70
C SER A 286 -2.29 -18.06 -39.21
N THR A 287 -2.40 -19.15 -39.98
CA THR A 287 -2.76 -19.16 -41.41
C THR A 287 -4.05 -19.96 -41.70
N SER A 288 -4.64 -20.54 -40.65
CA SER A 288 -5.89 -21.31 -40.71
C SER A 288 -7.05 -20.43 -40.26
N PHE A 289 -8.09 -20.30 -41.09
CA PHE A 289 -9.30 -19.55 -40.78
C PHE A 289 -10.51 -20.04 -41.57
N VAL A 290 -11.70 -19.74 -41.07
CA VAL A 290 -12.94 -19.83 -41.87
C VAL A 290 -13.42 -18.43 -42.22
N ARG A 291 -14.10 -18.22 -43.36
CA ARG A 291 -14.64 -16.88 -43.65
C ARG A 291 -15.83 -16.55 -42.76
N SER A 292 -16.73 -17.51 -42.57
CA SER A 292 -17.94 -17.35 -41.76
C SER A 292 -18.09 -18.48 -40.74
N LEU A 293 -18.42 -18.13 -39.51
CA LEU A 293 -18.75 -19.04 -38.42
C LEU A 293 -20.16 -18.75 -37.93
N GLU A 294 -21.00 -19.78 -37.87
CA GLU A 294 -22.36 -19.75 -37.33
C GLU A 294 -22.45 -20.73 -36.15
N ILE A 295 -22.75 -20.25 -34.94
CA ILE A 295 -22.90 -21.08 -33.74
C ILE A 295 -24.37 -21.12 -33.33
N ASN A 296 -24.93 -22.33 -33.26
CA ASN A 296 -26.34 -22.57 -32.91
C ASN A 296 -26.51 -23.42 -31.64
N GLY A 297 -25.44 -23.85 -30.97
CA GLY A 297 -25.51 -24.59 -29.70
C GLY A 297 -24.23 -24.46 -28.88
N ASP A 298 -24.09 -25.29 -27.85
CA ASP A 298 -22.98 -25.20 -26.89
C ASP A 298 -21.66 -25.67 -27.52
N VAL A 299 -20.70 -24.75 -27.66
CA VAL A 299 -19.42 -25.01 -28.34
C VAL A 299 -18.26 -24.55 -27.46
N ILE A 300 -17.26 -25.42 -27.31
CA ILE A 300 -16.00 -25.09 -26.64
C ILE A 300 -14.97 -24.74 -27.71
N ILE A 301 -14.30 -23.60 -27.57
CA ILE A 301 -13.26 -23.16 -28.50
C ILE A 301 -11.97 -22.97 -27.71
N GLU A 302 -10.87 -23.56 -28.18
CA GLU A 302 -9.58 -23.49 -27.48
C GLU A 302 -8.42 -23.20 -28.45
N GLY A 303 -7.38 -22.55 -27.93
CA GLY A 303 -6.09 -22.38 -28.60
C GLY A 303 -5.89 -21.06 -29.33
N ASN A 304 -4.64 -20.83 -29.75
CA ASN A 304 -4.16 -19.57 -30.32
C ASN A 304 -4.39 -19.53 -31.85
N GLY A 305 -5.43 -18.82 -32.30
CA GLY A 305 -5.71 -18.74 -33.73
C GLY A 305 -6.76 -17.72 -34.13
N TYR A 306 -6.76 -17.38 -35.42
CA TYR A 306 -7.80 -16.58 -36.05
C TYR A 306 -8.97 -17.48 -36.44
N LEU A 307 -10.14 -17.29 -35.82
CA LEU A 307 -11.29 -18.17 -36.03
C LEU A 307 -12.03 -17.82 -37.32
N ALA A 308 -12.55 -16.59 -37.46
CA ALA A 308 -13.30 -16.19 -38.65
C ALA A 308 -13.26 -14.69 -39.01
N ASP A 309 -13.57 -14.34 -40.27
CA ASP A 309 -13.86 -12.94 -40.65
C ASP A 309 -15.19 -12.48 -40.02
N GLU A 310 -16.22 -13.29 -40.16
CA GLU A 310 -17.57 -13.01 -39.69
C GLU A 310 -18.05 -14.13 -38.76
N THR A 311 -18.48 -13.75 -37.55
CA THR A 311 -19.02 -14.70 -36.57
C THR A 311 -20.44 -14.29 -36.17
N SER A 312 -21.36 -15.25 -36.25
CA SER A 312 -22.75 -15.11 -35.81
C SER A 312 -23.09 -16.19 -34.79
N ILE A 313 -23.58 -15.78 -33.63
CA ILE A 313 -23.95 -16.67 -32.53
C ILE A 313 -25.44 -16.49 -32.25
N LYS A 314 -26.21 -17.55 -32.49
CA LYS A 314 -27.69 -17.53 -32.41
C LYS A 314 -28.25 -18.21 -31.16
N SER A 315 -27.50 -19.15 -30.58
CA SER A 315 -27.85 -19.86 -29.35
C SER A 315 -26.68 -20.69 -28.83
N GLY A 316 -26.64 -20.92 -27.51
CA GLY A 316 -25.68 -21.80 -26.84
C GLY A 316 -24.58 -21.06 -26.07
N LYS A 317 -23.90 -21.80 -25.18
CA LYS A 317 -22.75 -21.34 -24.40
C LYS A 317 -21.46 -21.52 -25.20
N VAL A 318 -20.77 -20.41 -25.48
CA VAL A 318 -19.41 -20.44 -26.03
C VAL A 318 -18.41 -20.19 -24.91
N THR A 319 -17.50 -21.14 -24.71
CA THR A 319 -16.36 -20.97 -23.78
C THR A 319 -15.08 -20.91 -24.62
N TYR A 320 -14.42 -19.75 -24.63
CA TYR A 320 -13.11 -19.58 -25.25
C TYR A 320 -12.04 -19.60 -24.15
N ALA A 321 -11.25 -20.67 -24.08
CA ALA A 321 -10.21 -20.83 -23.05
C ALA A 321 -8.83 -20.97 -23.71
N HIS A 322 -7.87 -20.17 -23.23
CA HIS A 322 -6.45 -20.12 -23.61
C HIS A 322 -6.09 -19.26 -24.84
N GLY A 323 -5.64 -18.04 -24.53
CA GLY A 323 -4.55 -17.37 -25.24
C GLY A 323 -3.52 -16.85 -24.26
N VAL A 324 -2.47 -17.63 -24.00
CA VAL A 324 -1.35 -17.21 -23.14
C VAL A 324 -0.62 -16.03 -23.78
N ILE A 325 -0.77 -14.83 -23.23
CA ILE A 325 0.30 -13.83 -23.23
C ILE A 325 1.14 -14.18 -22.00
N THR A 326 2.24 -14.90 -22.20
CA THR A 326 3.21 -15.13 -21.12
C THR A 326 3.81 -13.80 -20.71
N ASP A 327 3.66 -13.46 -19.43
CA ASP A 327 4.51 -12.66 -18.56
C ASP A 327 5.56 -11.72 -19.21
N ASN A 328 5.49 -10.45 -18.81
CA ASN A 328 6.56 -9.45 -18.91
C ASN A 328 6.99 -9.02 -20.32
N ILE A 329 6.20 -8.16 -20.98
CA ILE A 329 6.72 -7.32 -22.07
C ILE A 329 6.27 -5.87 -21.86
N THR A 330 7.20 -5.10 -21.28
CA THR A 330 7.36 -3.65 -21.48
C THR A 330 7.04 -3.22 -22.91
N CYS A 331 6.20 -2.18 -23.04
CA CYS A 331 5.99 -1.32 -24.20
C CYS A 331 6.69 -1.75 -25.51
N GLY A 332 5.94 -2.36 -26.43
CA GLY A 332 6.40 -2.55 -27.82
C GLY A 332 5.83 -3.80 -28.49
N ALA A 333 4.84 -3.61 -29.36
CA ALA A 333 4.39 -4.57 -30.38
C ALA A 333 3.97 -5.97 -29.88
N GLN A 334 2.77 -6.08 -29.28
CA GLN A 334 2.18 -7.36 -28.88
C GLN A 334 1.64 -8.15 -30.08
N LYS A 335 1.99 -9.45 -30.15
CA LYS A 335 1.44 -10.44 -31.09
C LYS A 335 0.09 -10.96 -30.56
N ALA A 336 -1.00 -10.29 -30.94
CA ALA A 336 -2.38 -10.67 -30.59
C ALA A 336 -2.92 -11.81 -31.47
N CYS A 337 -3.71 -12.72 -30.87
CA CYS A 337 -4.58 -13.68 -31.58
C CYS A 337 -6.01 -13.10 -31.61
N SER A 338 -6.64 -13.00 -32.78
CA SER A 338 -7.98 -12.40 -32.93
C SER A 338 -9.08 -13.48 -33.01
N PHE A 339 -10.11 -13.42 -32.15
CA PHE A 339 -11.30 -14.27 -32.28
C PHE A 339 -12.04 -14.02 -33.61
N THR A 340 -12.31 -12.76 -33.93
CA THR A 340 -12.92 -12.34 -35.21
C THR A 340 -12.33 -11.01 -35.66
N ARG A 341 -12.41 -10.69 -36.96
CA ARG A 341 -11.82 -9.46 -37.52
C ARG A 341 -12.84 -8.48 -38.11
N LYS A 342 -13.88 -8.94 -38.81
CA LYS A 342 -14.86 -8.02 -39.39
C LYS A 342 -16.04 -7.83 -38.47
N ALA A 343 -16.85 -8.86 -38.28
CA ALA A 343 -18.12 -8.74 -37.60
C ALA A 343 -18.30 -9.81 -36.53
N LEU A 344 -18.79 -9.39 -35.37
CA LEU A 344 -19.33 -10.25 -34.34
C LEU A 344 -20.79 -9.86 -34.08
N SER A 345 -21.70 -10.80 -34.32
CA SER A 345 -23.12 -10.63 -34.01
C SER A 345 -23.57 -11.71 -33.04
N VAL A 346 -24.23 -11.30 -31.96
CA VAL A 346 -24.76 -12.21 -30.94
C VAL A 346 -26.23 -11.93 -30.74
N GLU A 347 -27.06 -12.93 -31.01
CA GLU A 347 -28.51 -12.87 -30.86
C GLU A 347 -28.97 -14.06 -30.03
N ASN A 348 -29.65 -13.83 -28.90
CA ASN A 348 -30.18 -14.86 -27.99
C ASN A 348 -29.15 -15.91 -27.48
N GLY A 349 -27.86 -15.53 -27.37
CA GLY A 349 -26.78 -16.41 -26.91
C GLY A 349 -26.19 -16.00 -25.55
N THR A 350 -25.54 -16.93 -24.85
CA THR A 350 -24.77 -16.64 -23.63
C THR A 350 -23.29 -16.91 -23.88
N ILE A 351 -22.43 -15.91 -23.71
CA ILE A 351 -21.01 -16.03 -24.05
C ILE A 351 -20.16 -15.47 -22.93
N VAL A 352 -19.07 -16.17 -22.62
CA VAL A 352 -18.00 -15.66 -21.76
C VAL A 352 -16.72 -15.64 -22.59
N PHE A 353 -16.22 -14.43 -22.84
CA PHE A 353 -14.88 -14.21 -23.36
C PHE A 353 -13.96 -13.95 -22.18
N ASP A 354 -13.09 -14.90 -21.86
CA ASP A 354 -12.08 -14.74 -20.82
C ASP A 354 -10.69 -14.71 -21.46
N ASN A 355 -9.93 -13.64 -21.21
CA ASN A 355 -8.59 -13.43 -21.74
C ASN A 355 -8.54 -13.42 -23.29
N VAL A 356 -9.44 -12.65 -23.91
CA VAL A 356 -9.58 -12.56 -25.37
C VAL A 356 -9.15 -11.19 -25.89
N SER A 357 -8.33 -11.18 -26.94
CA SER A 357 -7.96 -9.96 -27.65
C SER A 357 -8.73 -9.82 -28.98
N PHE A 358 -9.46 -8.72 -29.13
CA PHE A 358 -10.11 -8.33 -30.38
C PHE A 358 -9.28 -7.25 -31.05
N LYS A 359 -8.57 -7.62 -32.12
CA LYS A 359 -7.77 -6.69 -32.90
C LYS A 359 -8.47 -6.28 -34.19
N ASN A 360 -8.67 -4.96 -34.36
CA ASN A 360 -9.27 -4.35 -35.55
C ASN A 360 -10.70 -4.86 -35.87
N LEU A 361 -11.52 -5.13 -34.86
CA LEU A 361 -12.91 -5.57 -35.05
C LEU A 361 -13.75 -4.47 -35.70
N GLU A 362 -14.33 -4.69 -36.89
CA GLU A 362 -15.07 -3.62 -37.60
C GLU A 362 -16.46 -3.36 -37.01
N GLU A 363 -17.18 -4.42 -36.62
CA GLU A 363 -18.52 -4.37 -36.05
C GLU A 363 -18.69 -5.38 -34.89
N PHE A 364 -19.28 -4.92 -33.79
CA PHE A 364 -19.71 -5.78 -32.69
C PHE A 364 -21.13 -5.39 -32.28
N THR A 365 -22.10 -6.27 -32.55
CA THR A 365 -23.51 -6.05 -32.25
C THR A 365 -24.06 -7.16 -31.35
N ILE A 366 -24.72 -6.75 -30.27
CA ILE A 366 -25.39 -7.62 -29.30
C ILE A 366 -26.89 -7.31 -29.36
N SER A 367 -27.73 -8.34 -29.48
CA SER A 367 -29.18 -8.16 -29.60
C SER A 367 -29.96 -9.31 -28.96
N GLY A 368 -31.30 -9.15 -28.91
CA GLY A 368 -32.21 -10.15 -28.35
C GLY A 368 -32.07 -10.26 -26.83
N THR A 369 -32.11 -11.48 -26.29
CA THR A 369 -31.90 -11.76 -24.85
C THR A 369 -30.50 -12.27 -24.56
N SER A 370 -29.50 -11.81 -25.31
CA SER A 370 -28.13 -12.29 -25.17
C SER A 370 -27.51 -11.89 -23.83
N THR A 371 -26.58 -12.67 -23.32
CA THR A 371 -25.75 -12.31 -22.16
C THR A 371 -24.29 -12.51 -22.52
N ILE A 372 -23.49 -11.45 -22.49
CA ILE A 372 -22.07 -11.50 -22.83
C ILE A 372 -21.26 -11.02 -21.64
N GLU A 373 -20.23 -11.78 -21.28
CA GLU A 373 -19.23 -11.39 -20.30
C GLU A 373 -17.88 -11.25 -21.00
N LEU A 374 -17.29 -10.06 -20.91
CA LEU A 374 -15.90 -9.78 -21.31
C LEU A 374 -15.08 -9.73 -20.02
N ILE A 375 -14.24 -10.73 -19.81
CA ILE A 375 -13.39 -10.88 -18.63
C ILE A 375 -11.93 -10.88 -19.11
N ASN A 376 -11.06 -10.08 -18.48
CA ASN A 376 -9.63 -10.00 -18.84
C ASN A 376 -9.37 -9.74 -20.34
N SER A 377 -10.30 -9.09 -21.02
CA SER A 377 -10.32 -9.01 -22.48
C SER A 377 -9.84 -7.64 -22.97
N ILE A 378 -9.23 -7.61 -24.16
CA ILE A 378 -8.67 -6.39 -24.75
C ILE A 378 -9.31 -6.15 -26.11
N ILE A 379 -9.92 -4.99 -26.31
CA ILE A 379 -10.35 -4.51 -27.63
C ILE A 379 -9.37 -3.42 -28.06
N TYR A 380 -8.65 -3.66 -29.17
CA TYR A 380 -7.55 -2.80 -29.63
C TYR A 380 -7.59 -2.58 -31.15
N HIS A 381 -7.32 -1.35 -31.61
CA HIS A 381 -7.23 -1.05 -33.04
C HIS A 381 -5.91 -0.37 -33.40
N SER A 382 -5.31 -0.84 -34.50
CA SER A 382 -3.89 -0.59 -34.82
C SER A 382 -3.64 0.46 -35.89
N THR A 383 -4.66 0.95 -36.60
CA THR A 383 -4.48 1.71 -37.84
C THR A 383 -5.48 2.86 -37.99
N SER A 384 -5.01 3.99 -38.53
CA SER A 384 -5.77 5.22 -38.84
C SER A 384 -6.74 5.14 -40.02
N ASP A 385 -6.70 4.06 -40.80
CA ASP A 385 -7.27 4.04 -42.16
C ASP A 385 -8.64 3.33 -42.27
N ILE A 386 -9.20 2.82 -41.16
CA ILE A 386 -10.46 2.06 -41.15
C ILE A 386 -11.47 2.74 -40.22
N GLN A 387 -12.68 3.03 -40.72
CA GLN A 387 -13.80 3.48 -39.89
C GLN A 387 -14.37 2.30 -39.12
N TYR A 388 -14.03 2.20 -37.83
CA TYR A 388 -14.62 1.22 -36.92
C TYR A 388 -15.98 1.68 -36.41
N GLN A 389 -16.92 0.75 -36.24
CA GLN A 389 -18.19 1.04 -35.59
C GLN A 389 -18.08 0.86 -34.07
N PRO A 390 -18.84 1.64 -33.28
CA PRO A 390 -18.99 1.38 -31.85
C PRO A 390 -19.50 -0.04 -31.59
N LEU A 391 -19.18 -0.59 -30.41
CA LEU A 391 -19.90 -1.75 -29.91
C LEU A 391 -21.37 -1.34 -29.67
N GLN A 392 -22.31 -2.04 -30.30
CA GLN A 392 -23.73 -1.75 -30.21
C GLN A 392 -24.46 -2.79 -29.35
N LEU A 393 -24.98 -2.35 -28.21
CA LEU A 393 -25.90 -3.13 -27.38
C LEU A 393 -27.34 -2.74 -27.73
N LYS A 394 -28.06 -3.63 -28.41
CA LYS A 394 -29.44 -3.46 -28.90
C LYS A 394 -30.44 -4.38 -28.20
N GLY A 395 -30.09 -4.89 -27.03
CA GLY A 395 -30.86 -5.83 -26.22
C GLY A 395 -29.95 -6.85 -25.52
N GLY A 396 -30.42 -7.38 -24.39
CA GLY A 396 -29.67 -8.32 -23.58
C GLY A 396 -28.78 -7.64 -22.54
N THR A 397 -27.75 -8.35 -22.09
CA THR A 397 -26.83 -7.92 -21.03
C THR A 397 -25.39 -8.01 -21.50
N LEU A 398 -24.60 -6.95 -21.29
CA LEU A 398 -23.15 -6.94 -21.48
C LEU A 398 -22.47 -6.63 -20.15
N ILE A 399 -21.64 -7.54 -19.67
CA ILE A 399 -20.81 -7.37 -18.49
C ILE A 399 -19.36 -7.24 -18.95
N ILE A 400 -18.69 -6.17 -18.53
CA ILE A 400 -17.29 -5.89 -18.82
C ILE A 400 -16.56 -5.89 -17.49
N ASP A 401 -15.71 -6.88 -17.27
CA ASP A 401 -14.91 -7.04 -16.06
C ASP A 401 -13.42 -7.16 -16.40
N LYS A 402 -12.57 -6.46 -15.66
CA LYS A 402 -11.10 -6.50 -15.82
C LYS A 402 -10.63 -6.36 -17.27
N SER A 403 -11.32 -5.56 -18.08
CA SER A 403 -11.11 -5.50 -19.53
C SER A 403 -10.67 -4.11 -19.98
N ARG A 404 -10.04 -4.03 -21.16
CA ARG A 404 -9.49 -2.78 -21.70
C ARG A 404 -9.98 -2.51 -23.12
N PHE A 405 -10.34 -1.26 -23.37
CA PHE A 405 -10.67 -0.73 -24.69
C PHE A 405 -9.65 0.35 -25.06
N GLU A 406 -8.86 0.09 -26.11
CA GLU A 406 -7.72 0.90 -26.52
C GLU A 406 -7.80 1.37 -27.97
N ASN A 407 -7.28 2.57 -28.20
CA ASN A 407 -6.73 3.03 -29.48
C ASN A 407 -7.67 2.80 -30.66
N LEU A 408 -8.63 3.70 -30.85
CA LEU A 408 -9.55 3.65 -31.97
C LEU A 408 -9.52 5.00 -32.68
N LEU A 409 -9.59 4.99 -34.01
CA LEU A 409 -9.49 6.15 -34.93
C LEU A 409 -10.82 6.38 -35.77
N SER A 410 -11.98 5.91 -35.28
CA SER A 410 -13.38 6.19 -35.72
C SER A 410 -14.15 7.40 -35.13
N ALA A 411 -14.93 8.15 -35.92
CA ALA A 411 -15.64 9.39 -35.49
C ALA A 411 -16.83 9.27 -34.48
N GLY A 412 -16.81 8.39 -33.46
CA GLY A 412 -17.94 8.18 -32.55
C GLY A 412 -17.61 7.60 -31.17
N PRO A 413 -18.62 7.15 -30.41
CA PRO A 413 -18.44 6.51 -29.11
C PRO A 413 -17.73 5.15 -29.18
N THR A 414 -17.21 4.67 -28.04
CA THR A 414 -16.65 3.31 -27.94
C THR A 414 -17.77 2.27 -27.80
N ILE A 415 -18.76 2.56 -26.95
CA ILE A 415 -19.94 1.72 -26.70
C ILE A 415 -21.21 2.57 -26.87
N ILE A 416 -22.19 2.03 -27.62
CA ILE A 416 -23.54 2.59 -27.71
C ILE A 416 -24.53 1.58 -27.15
N VAL A 417 -25.32 2.00 -26.16
CA VAL A 417 -26.44 1.25 -25.60
C VAL A 417 -27.76 1.81 -26.15
N GLU A 418 -28.36 1.09 -27.09
CA GLU A 418 -29.66 1.40 -27.68
C GLU A 418 -30.83 0.69 -26.97
N ASP A 419 -30.58 -0.47 -26.37
CA ASP A 419 -31.52 -1.25 -25.56
C ASP A 419 -30.72 -2.29 -24.74
N GLY A 420 -31.18 -2.71 -23.56
CA GLY A 420 -30.51 -3.67 -22.69
C GLY A 420 -29.64 -3.07 -21.58
N ASP A 421 -28.92 -3.94 -20.87
CA ASP A 421 -28.19 -3.65 -19.64
C ASP A 421 -26.67 -3.76 -19.85
N LEU A 422 -25.94 -2.68 -19.57
CA LEU A 422 -24.47 -2.65 -19.53
C LEU A 422 -23.99 -2.63 -18.08
N THR A 423 -23.05 -3.49 -17.71
CA THR A 423 -22.37 -3.42 -16.41
C THR A 423 -20.87 -3.34 -16.63
N VAL A 424 -20.24 -2.32 -16.04
CA VAL A 424 -18.78 -2.13 -16.10
C VAL A 424 -18.19 -2.29 -14.71
N LYS A 425 -17.22 -3.19 -14.61
CA LYS A 425 -16.47 -3.52 -13.41
C LYS A 425 -15.00 -3.54 -13.77
N HIS A 426 -14.17 -2.99 -12.92
CA HIS A 426 -12.73 -3.13 -13.00
C HIS A 426 -12.05 -2.89 -14.36
N SER A 427 -12.63 -2.03 -15.20
CA SER A 427 -12.25 -1.92 -16.61
C SER A 427 -11.83 -0.51 -17.01
N ILE A 428 -11.07 -0.42 -18.10
CA ILE A 428 -10.64 0.85 -18.69
C ILE A 428 -11.32 1.02 -20.04
N ILE A 429 -12.10 2.10 -20.17
CA ILE A 429 -12.84 2.43 -21.40
C ILE A 429 -12.46 3.84 -21.82
N ASN A 430 -11.49 3.92 -22.73
CA ASN A 430 -11.03 5.19 -23.27
C ASN A 430 -11.93 5.64 -24.42
N LYS A 431 -11.99 6.96 -24.61
CA LYS A 431 -12.69 7.53 -25.74
C LYS A 431 -11.79 7.54 -26.96
N HIS A 432 -12.46 7.68 -28.07
CA HIS A 432 -11.85 7.71 -29.37
C HIS A 432 -11.14 9.07 -29.67
N ARG A 433 -11.83 10.19 -29.41
CA ARG A 433 -11.40 11.56 -29.71
C ARG A 433 -12.00 12.51 -28.69
N GLU A 434 -11.38 13.68 -28.52
CA GLU A 434 -11.78 14.65 -27.49
C GLU A 434 -13.26 15.03 -27.52
N ASP A 435 -13.91 14.96 -28.69
CA ASP A 435 -15.28 15.37 -28.98
C ASP A 435 -16.35 14.26 -28.84
N SER A 436 -16.02 13.03 -28.43
CA SER A 436 -17.00 11.93 -28.25
C SER A 436 -17.04 11.37 -26.82
N ALA A 437 -18.18 10.76 -26.46
CA ALA A 437 -18.32 9.99 -25.22
C ALA A 437 -17.70 8.59 -25.38
N ALA A 438 -17.11 8.03 -24.33
CA ALA A 438 -16.70 6.63 -24.33
C ALA A 438 -17.91 5.69 -24.33
N ILE A 439 -18.93 6.02 -23.51
CA ILE A 439 -20.20 5.28 -23.44
C ILE A 439 -21.33 6.25 -23.78
N LEU A 440 -22.23 5.84 -24.69
CA LEU A 440 -23.42 6.58 -25.07
C LEU A 440 -24.69 5.75 -24.82
N LEU A 441 -25.60 6.23 -23.97
CA LEU A 441 -26.95 5.66 -23.81
C LEU A 441 -27.93 6.42 -24.70
N ASN A 442 -28.55 5.74 -25.66
CA ASN A 442 -29.41 6.36 -26.67
C ASN A 442 -30.85 5.79 -26.73
N GLY A 443 -31.11 4.75 -25.95
CA GLY A 443 -32.38 4.02 -25.84
C GLY A 443 -33.23 4.40 -24.63
N ASN A 444 -34.56 4.24 -24.72
CA ASN A 444 -35.43 4.41 -23.55
C ASN A 444 -35.24 3.30 -22.50
N ASN A 445 -34.90 2.09 -22.97
CA ASN A 445 -34.65 0.91 -22.15
C ASN A 445 -33.15 0.65 -21.96
N ALA A 446 -32.29 1.58 -22.41
CA ALA A 446 -30.85 1.48 -22.21
C ALA A 446 -30.57 1.70 -20.72
N HIS A 447 -29.89 0.75 -20.09
CA HIS A 447 -29.42 0.85 -18.71
C HIS A 447 -27.91 0.61 -18.67
N ALA A 448 -27.21 1.37 -17.84
CA ALA A 448 -25.80 1.14 -17.57
C ALA A 448 -25.50 1.31 -16.07
N THR A 449 -24.78 0.35 -15.51
CA THR A 449 -24.21 0.42 -14.15
C THR A 449 -22.70 0.44 -14.22
N ILE A 450 -22.10 1.44 -13.58
CA ILE A 450 -20.66 1.54 -13.40
C ILE A 450 -20.33 1.23 -11.94
N GLU A 451 -19.84 0.02 -11.69
CA GLU A 451 -19.45 -0.41 -10.34
C GLU A 451 -18.03 0.06 -10.00
N SER A 452 -17.11 -0.03 -10.96
CA SER A 452 -15.72 0.43 -10.83
C SER A 452 -15.02 0.50 -12.20
N GLY A 453 -13.88 1.18 -12.28
CA GLY A 453 -13.09 1.32 -13.51
C GLY A 453 -12.67 2.76 -13.80
N SER A 454 -11.99 2.96 -14.94
CA SER A 454 -11.63 4.28 -15.47
C SER A 454 -12.33 4.49 -16.82
N ILE A 455 -13.21 5.48 -16.89
CA ILE A 455 -14.01 5.77 -18.08
C ILE A 455 -13.84 7.24 -18.42
N GLU A 456 -13.49 7.56 -19.66
CA GLU A 456 -13.23 8.95 -20.01
C GLU A 456 -14.49 9.82 -19.95
N ASN A 457 -15.51 9.56 -20.76
CA ASN A 457 -16.72 10.38 -20.80
C ASN A 457 -17.96 9.49 -20.98
N ILE A 458 -19.09 9.89 -20.40
CA ILE A 458 -20.38 9.20 -20.58
C ILE A 458 -21.44 10.20 -21.02
N GLU A 459 -22.19 9.88 -22.07
CA GLU A 459 -23.33 10.67 -22.51
C GLU A 459 -24.62 9.85 -22.38
N THR A 460 -25.65 10.49 -21.85
CA THR A 460 -26.99 9.90 -21.66
C THR A 460 -28.03 10.73 -22.40
N ASN A 461 -28.35 10.28 -23.61
CA ASN A 461 -29.41 10.87 -24.44
C ASN A 461 -30.80 10.40 -24.03
N LYS A 462 -30.90 9.16 -23.53
CA LYS A 462 -32.08 8.50 -22.97
C LYS A 462 -31.61 7.39 -22.02
N GLY A 463 -32.54 6.77 -21.30
CA GLY A 463 -32.26 5.58 -20.49
C GLY A 463 -31.90 5.92 -19.05
N ALA A 464 -31.23 4.99 -18.37
CA ALA A 464 -30.83 5.12 -16.98
C ALA A 464 -29.34 4.78 -16.79
N LEU A 465 -28.62 5.64 -16.06
CA LEU A 465 -27.21 5.46 -15.71
C LEU A 465 -27.07 5.44 -14.19
N GLU A 466 -26.45 4.39 -13.65
CA GLU A 466 -26.14 4.24 -12.24
C GLU A 466 -24.63 4.18 -12.04
N ILE A 467 -24.11 5.06 -11.19
CA ILE A 467 -22.70 5.13 -10.82
C ILE A 467 -22.55 4.72 -9.36
N GLU A 468 -21.99 3.55 -9.11
CA GLU A 468 -21.67 3.07 -7.76
C GLU A 468 -20.20 3.36 -7.40
N GLY A 469 -19.32 3.48 -8.40
CA GLY A 469 -17.89 3.72 -8.21
C GLY A 469 -17.12 4.04 -9.50
N GLY A 470 -15.79 4.09 -9.41
CA GLY A 470 -14.89 4.36 -10.53
C GLY A 470 -14.39 5.80 -10.64
N SER A 471 -13.51 6.04 -11.60
CA SER A 471 -13.02 7.36 -12.02
C SER A 471 -13.58 7.67 -13.40
N ILE A 472 -14.44 8.67 -13.47
CA ILE A 472 -15.16 9.07 -14.67
C ILE A 472 -14.72 10.50 -15.00
N GLY A 473 -14.44 10.80 -16.26
CA GLY A 473 -14.32 12.21 -16.67
C GLY A 473 -15.71 12.83 -16.72
N ASN A 474 -16.14 13.35 -17.87
CA ASN A 474 -17.36 14.13 -17.92
C ASN A 474 -18.59 13.24 -18.13
N ILE A 475 -19.66 13.53 -17.40
CA ILE A 475 -20.99 12.95 -17.61
C ILE A 475 -21.91 14.03 -18.16
N GLU A 476 -22.48 13.79 -19.34
CA GLU A 476 -23.49 14.65 -19.94
C GLU A 476 -24.85 13.94 -20.00
N THR A 477 -25.88 14.54 -19.42
CA THR A 477 -27.25 13.99 -19.42
C THR A 477 -28.21 14.91 -20.14
N ASN A 478 -28.57 14.53 -21.37
CA ASN A 478 -29.58 15.21 -22.16
C ASN A 478 -31.00 14.83 -21.72
N LYS A 479 -31.25 13.53 -21.49
CA LYS A 479 -32.50 13.00 -20.90
C LYS A 479 -32.23 11.65 -20.24
N GLY A 480 -33.15 11.24 -19.37
CA GLY A 480 -33.09 9.95 -18.67
C GLY A 480 -32.98 10.14 -17.16
N THR A 481 -32.54 9.09 -16.49
CA THR A 481 -32.30 9.10 -15.04
C THR A 481 -30.83 8.82 -14.78
N LEU A 482 -30.19 9.71 -14.04
CA LEU A 482 -28.84 9.56 -13.54
C LEU A 482 -28.88 9.37 -12.03
N LYS A 483 -28.26 8.30 -11.54
CA LYS A 483 -28.12 7.98 -10.13
C LYS A 483 -26.65 7.83 -9.79
N ILE A 484 -26.19 8.57 -8.77
CA ILE A 484 -24.80 8.56 -8.32
C ILE A 484 -24.80 8.19 -6.84
N GLU A 485 -24.19 7.06 -6.53
CA GLU A 485 -24.00 6.54 -5.17
C GLU A 485 -22.53 6.58 -4.74
N GLY A 486 -21.61 6.64 -5.70
CA GLY A 486 -20.17 6.72 -5.46
C GLY A 486 -19.37 7.12 -6.70
N GLY A 487 -18.05 6.99 -6.63
CA GLY A 487 -17.12 7.33 -7.71
C GLY A 487 -16.60 8.77 -7.67
N ARG A 488 -15.62 9.06 -8.52
CA ARG A 488 -15.08 10.41 -8.78
C ARG A 488 -15.42 10.80 -10.20
N ILE A 489 -16.08 11.93 -10.37
CA ILE A 489 -16.54 12.46 -11.65
C ILE A 489 -15.87 13.81 -11.84
N ALA A 490 -15.37 14.13 -13.04
CA ALA A 490 -14.85 15.47 -13.32
C ALA A 490 -16.02 16.47 -13.35
N ASP A 491 -16.65 16.66 -14.50
CA ASP A 491 -17.83 17.54 -14.60
C ASP A 491 -19.11 16.74 -14.88
N LEU A 492 -20.16 17.07 -14.14
CA LEU A 492 -21.52 16.58 -14.37
C LEU A 492 -22.38 17.68 -15.00
N ILE A 493 -22.86 17.43 -16.22
CA ILE A 493 -23.60 18.40 -17.02
C ILE A 493 -25.02 17.89 -17.29
N MET A 494 -26.02 18.55 -16.72
CA MET A 494 -27.43 18.19 -16.86
C MET A 494 -28.13 19.12 -17.87
N ARG A 495 -28.62 18.57 -18.96
CA ARG A 495 -29.45 19.25 -19.99
C ARG A 495 -30.90 18.77 -20.00
N GLY A 496 -31.28 17.91 -19.06
CA GLY A 496 -32.63 17.42 -18.84
C GLY A 496 -32.64 16.13 -18.03
N GLY A 497 -33.82 15.55 -17.82
CA GLY A 497 -33.97 14.29 -17.08
C GLY A 497 -34.01 14.47 -15.56
N SER A 498 -33.53 13.46 -14.83
CA SER A 498 -33.47 13.47 -13.36
C SER A 498 -32.11 13.05 -12.83
N LEU A 499 -31.66 13.70 -11.76
CA LEU A 499 -30.44 13.42 -11.02
C LEU A 499 -30.78 13.01 -9.59
N HIS A 500 -30.34 11.82 -9.18
CA HIS A 500 -30.34 11.35 -7.80
C HIS A 500 -28.89 11.19 -7.33
N TYR A 501 -28.41 12.17 -6.56
CA TYR A 501 -27.04 12.18 -6.04
C TYR A 501 -27.08 11.80 -4.55
N SER A 502 -26.38 10.73 -4.18
CA SER A 502 -26.40 10.17 -2.81
C SER A 502 -25.02 9.87 -2.24
N GLY A 503 -23.97 9.90 -3.06
CA GLY A 503 -22.58 9.72 -2.65
C GLY A 503 -21.63 9.91 -3.82
N GLY A 504 -20.32 9.87 -3.57
CA GLY A 504 -19.29 10.19 -4.56
C GLY A 504 -18.77 11.63 -4.49
N GLU A 505 -17.82 11.93 -5.36
CA GLU A 505 -17.17 13.23 -5.52
C GLU A 505 -17.30 13.72 -6.96
N THR A 506 -17.62 15.00 -7.14
CA THR A 506 -17.74 15.63 -8.47
C THR A 506 -17.14 17.02 -8.48
N ASP A 507 -16.30 17.37 -9.45
CA ASP A 507 -15.70 18.72 -9.45
C ASP A 507 -16.79 19.79 -9.62
N ASN A 508 -17.67 19.66 -10.62
CA ASN A 508 -18.80 20.58 -10.83
C ASN A 508 -20.09 19.87 -11.23
N ILE A 509 -21.22 20.38 -10.73
CA ILE A 509 -22.57 19.97 -11.14
C ILE A 509 -23.25 21.16 -11.82
N ASP A 510 -23.33 21.12 -13.14
CA ASP A 510 -23.88 22.20 -13.97
C ASP A 510 -25.25 21.84 -14.54
N ILE A 511 -26.27 22.59 -14.14
CA ILE A 511 -27.65 22.41 -14.59
C ILE A 511 -28.00 23.44 -15.66
N LEU A 512 -28.08 23.01 -16.91
CA LEU A 512 -28.25 23.89 -18.08
C LEU A 512 -29.70 23.94 -18.60
N ALA A 513 -30.55 23.00 -18.20
CA ALA A 513 -31.97 22.95 -18.55
C ALA A 513 -32.80 22.34 -17.39
N ASP A 514 -34.13 22.45 -17.47
CA ASP A 514 -35.04 21.99 -16.42
C ASP A 514 -34.87 20.47 -16.18
N CYS A 515 -34.51 20.11 -14.95
CA CYS A 515 -34.26 18.74 -14.54
C CYS A 515 -34.66 18.54 -13.07
N SER A 516 -35.10 17.33 -12.74
CA SER A 516 -35.44 16.97 -11.36
C SER A 516 -34.17 16.57 -10.61
N VAL A 517 -33.75 17.37 -9.63
CA VAL A 517 -32.54 17.11 -8.83
C VAL A 517 -32.93 16.70 -7.41
N SER A 518 -32.30 15.64 -6.91
CA SER A 518 -32.43 15.17 -5.53
C SER A 518 -31.07 14.82 -4.95
N LEU A 519 -30.70 15.50 -3.87
CA LEU A 519 -29.41 15.40 -3.19
C LEU A 519 -29.59 14.77 -1.81
N SER A 520 -28.84 13.70 -1.54
CA SER A 520 -28.93 12.87 -0.33
C SER A 520 -27.56 12.32 0.11
N GLY A 521 -26.48 12.98 -0.28
CA GLY A 521 -25.11 12.71 0.13
C GLY A 521 -24.10 13.20 -0.90
N GLY A 522 -22.81 12.96 -0.65
CA GLY A 522 -21.71 13.27 -1.57
C GLY A 522 -21.03 14.62 -1.39
N THR A 523 -19.98 14.83 -2.19
CA THR A 523 -19.17 16.07 -2.26
C THR A 523 -19.16 16.62 -3.68
N TRP A 524 -19.13 17.95 -3.79
CA TRP A 524 -18.89 18.62 -5.06
C TRP A 524 -18.18 19.96 -4.88
N GLY A 525 -17.46 20.40 -5.92
CA GLY A 525 -16.82 21.72 -5.90
C GLY A 525 -17.82 22.86 -6.06
N SER A 526 -18.75 22.75 -7.01
CA SER A 526 -19.85 23.71 -7.15
C SER A 526 -21.12 23.07 -7.73
N ILE A 527 -22.28 23.65 -7.41
CA ILE A 527 -23.55 23.36 -8.08
C ILE A 527 -24.10 24.66 -8.67
N THR A 528 -24.32 24.66 -9.98
CA THR A 528 -24.71 25.84 -10.73
C THR A 528 -25.93 25.59 -11.62
N PHE A 529 -26.68 26.66 -11.86
CA PHE A 529 -27.89 26.66 -12.68
C PHE A 529 -27.78 27.77 -13.71
N SER A 530 -27.96 27.44 -14.99
CA SER A 530 -28.01 28.43 -16.07
C SER A 530 -29.05 29.53 -15.75
N LYS A 531 -28.74 30.79 -16.06
CA LYS A 531 -29.71 31.88 -15.87
C LYS A 531 -30.96 31.77 -16.76
N GLU A 532 -30.93 30.90 -17.76
CA GLU A 532 -32.05 30.64 -18.65
C GLU A 532 -33.15 29.77 -18.01
N ILE A 533 -32.86 29.12 -16.87
CA ILE A 533 -33.83 28.30 -16.14
C ILE A 533 -34.29 28.94 -14.83
N PRO A 534 -35.53 28.65 -14.37
CA PRO A 534 -35.96 29.04 -13.03
C PRO A 534 -35.03 28.43 -11.97
N LEU A 535 -34.45 29.27 -11.12
CA LEU A 535 -33.62 28.82 -10.02
C LEU A 535 -34.52 28.16 -8.95
N PRO A 536 -34.34 26.86 -8.64
CA PRO A 536 -35.06 26.22 -7.53
C PRO A 536 -34.73 26.90 -6.19
N THR A 537 -35.40 26.53 -5.10
CA THR A 537 -34.85 26.85 -3.77
C THR A 537 -33.83 25.78 -3.38
N SER A 538 -32.76 26.14 -2.68
CA SER A 538 -31.74 25.15 -2.29
C SER A 538 -32.36 24.02 -1.47
N ALA A 539 -33.33 24.32 -0.59
CA ALA A 539 -34.02 23.32 0.21
C ALA A 539 -34.81 22.29 -0.61
N SER A 540 -35.32 22.68 -1.79
CA SER A 540 -36.04 21.76 -2.69
C SER A 540 -35.15 20.73 -3.36
N LEU A 541 -33.83 20.97 -3.39
CA LEU A 541 -32.85 20.02 -3.95
C LEU A 541 -32.54 18.88 -2.96
N LEU A 542 -32.77 19.07 -1.67
CA LEU A 542 -32.37 18.14 -0.62
C LEU A 542 -33.44 17.09 -0.30
N ALA A 543 -32.99 15.88 0.02
CA ALA A 543 -33.80 14.90 0.74
C ALA A 543 -34.18 15.41 2.14
N ALA A 544 -35.34 14.96 2.67
CA ALA A 544 -35.98 15.57 3.84
C ALA A 544 -35.10 15.67 5.10
N SER A 545 -34.22 14.70 5.35
CA SER A 545 -33.32 14.61 6.51
C SER A 545 -31.92 15.18 6.28
N TYR A 546 -31.67 15.84 5.14
CA TYR A 546 -30.35 16.32 4.76
C TYR A 546 -30.21 17.84 4.90
N VAL A 547 -28.96 18.30 5.04
CA VAL A 547 -28.56 19.71 5.04
C VAL A 547 -27.36 19.88 4.13
N PHE A 548 -27.21 21.08 3.56
CA PHE A 548 -25.97 21.45 2.90
C PHE A 548 -24.88 21.66 3.93
N TYR A 549 -23.66 21.38 3.51
CA TYR A 549 -22.48 21.71 4.26
C TYR A 549 -21.43 22.31 3.36
N LYS A 550 -20.43 22.88 3.99
CA LYS A 550 -19.18 23.22 3.32
C LYS A 550 -18.04 22.62 4.10
N ASP A 551 -17.02 22.18 3.37
CA ASP A 551 -15.80 21.66 3.98
C ASP A 551 -14.92 22.82 4.43
N PHE A 552 -14.65 22.86 5.73
CA PHE A 552 -13.83 23.85 6.41
C PHE A 552 -12.61 23.16 6.98
N ALA A 553 -11.52 23.15 6.21
CA ALA A 553 -10.24 22.63 6.67
C ALA A 553 -10.39 21.31 7.42
N ASN A 554 -11.05 20.34 6.77
CA ASN A 554 -11.33 19.00 7.28
C ASN A 554 -12.53 18.86 8.24
N MET A 555 -13.37 19.89 8.39
CA MET A 555 -14.63 19.85 9.13
C MET A 555 -15.84 20.12 8.22
N ARG A 556 -16.92 19.34 8.35
CA ARG A 556 -18.18 19.57 7.63
C ARG A 556 -19.10 20.50 8.41
N TYR A 557 -19.09 21.79 8.08
CA TYR A 557 -19.95 22.77 8.74
C TYR A 557 -21.31 22.85 8.04
N PRO A 558 -22.43 22.66 8.75
CA PRO A 558 -23.75 22.71 8.16
C PRO A 558 -24.16 24.15 7.88
N LEU A 559 -24.52 24.40 6.63
CA LEU A 559 -25.12 25.67 6.19
C LEU A 559 -26.64 25.67 6.37
N GLY A 560 -27.23 24.52 6.70
CA GLY A 560 -28.67 24.33 6.77
C GLY A 560 -29.27 23.98 5.41
N LYS A 561 -30.56 24.27 5.22
CA LYS A 561 -31.28 23.94 3.98
C LYS A 561 -31.35 25.11 2.99
N GLU A 562 -31.29 26.34 3.49
CA GLU A 562 -31.43 27.55 2.69
C GLU A 562 -30.06 28.21 2.49
N LEU A 563 -29.65 28.33 1.23
CA LEU A 563 -28.36 28.90 0.83
C LEU A 563 -28.56 30.25 0.12
N LYS A 564 -27.54 31.12 0.24
CA LYS A 564 -27.46 32.34 -0.58
C LYS A 564 -26.97 32.00 -1.98
N THR A 565 -27.51 32.71 -2.95
CA THR A 565 -27.13 32.57 -4.36
C THR A 565 -26.01 33.55 -4.71
N TYR A 566 -25.12 33.16 -5.62
CA TYR A 566 -24.10 34.04 -6.19
C TYR A 566 -24.12 33.96 -7.72
N ASN A 567 -23.57 34.97 -8.39
CA ASN A 567 -23.39 34.94 -9.85
C ASN A 567 -22.13 34.14 -10.18
N SER A 568 -22.27 33.16 -11.06
CA SER A 568 -21.17 32.35 -11.59
C SER A 568 -21.08 32.47 -13.10
N LEU A 569 -19.94 32.08 -13.66
CA LEU A 569 -19.72 31.98 -15.09
C LEU A 569 -19.18 30.58 -15.38
N ILE A 570 -19.96 29.78 -16.12
CA ILE A 570 -19.61 28.41 -16.49
C ILE A 570 -18.92 28.45 -17.85
N LEU A 571 -17.82 27.71 -18.01
CA LEU A 571 -17.16 27.54 -19.31
C LEU A 571 -17.51 26.16 -19.86
N TYR A 572 -18.27 26.13 -20.95
CA TYR A 572 -18.58 24.89 -21.67
C TYR A 572 -18.12 25.00 -23.13
N ASN A 573 -17.28 24.06 -23.59
CA ASN A 573 -16.65 24.12 -24.93
C ASN A 573 -15.99 25.47 -25.23
N ASN A 574 -15.31 26.05 -24.23
CA ASN A 574 -14.71 27.39 -24.28
C ASN A 574 -15.72 28.54 -24.52
N MET A 575 -17.03 28.31 -24.35
CA MET A 575 -18.04 29.36 -24.37
C MET A 575 -18.53 29.68 -22.96
N PRO A 576 -18.58 30.97 -22.58
CA PRO A 576 -19.05 31.39 -21.26
C PRO A 576 -20.58 31.42 -21.19
N TYR A 577 -21.15 30.84 -20.14
CA TYR A 577 -22.57 30.91 -19.79
C TYR A 577 -22.73 31.61 -18.44
N GLU A 578 -23.69 32.53 -18.35
CA GLU A 578 -24.05 33.12 -17.05
C GLU A 578 -24.89 32.14 -16.24
N ALA A 579 -24.54 31.99 -14.96
CA ALA A 579 -25.22 31.07 -14.06
C ALA A 579 -25.44 31.67 -12.67
N TYR A 580 -26.36 31.06 -11.92
CA TYR A 580 -26.49 31.20 -10.48
C TYR A 580 -25.89 29.97 -9.80
N GLY A 581 -25.12 30.16 -8.73
CA GLY A 581 -24.54 29.06 -7.96
C GLY A 581 -25.04 29.04 -6.51
N TYR A 582 -25.00 27.86 -5.91
CA TYR A 582 -25.07 27.69 -4.46
C TYR A 582 -23.69 27.34 -3.90
N ASP A 583 -23.22 28.15 -2.96
CA ASP A 583 -21.90 27.95 -2.36
C ASP A 583 -21.98 26.90 -1.24
N CYS A 584 -21.62 25.66 -1.58
CA CYS A 584 -21.57 24.52 -0.68
C CYS A 584 -20.61 23.45 -1.23
N SER A 585 -20.08 22.59 -0.35
CA SER A 585 -19.19 21.47 -0.73
C SER A 585 -19.92 20.13 -0.85
N GLY A 586 -21.20 20.07 -0.47
CA GLY A 586 -21.94 18.82 -0.46
C GLY A 586 -23.23 18.88 0.37
N CYS A 587 -23.84 17.72 0.56
CA CYS A 587 -24.92 17.55 1.53
C CYS A 587 -24.71 16.30 2.40
N MET A 588 -25.21 16.35 3.63
CA MET A 588 -25.07 15.27 4.61
C MET A 588 -26.34 15.12 5.46
N PRO A 589 -26.55 13.96 6.12
CA PRO A 589 -27.65 13.81 7.07
C PRO A 589 -27.57 14.90 8.15
N ALA A 590 -28.71 15.49 8.51
CA ALA A 590 -28.78 16.51 9.55
C ALA A 590 -28.33 16.00 10.93
N SER A 591 -28.36 14.68 11.16
CA SER A 591 -27.80 14.05 12.37
C SER A 591 -26.26 14.00 12.38
N GLU A 592 -25.62 14.08 11.22
CA GLU A 592 -24.16 14.15 11.07
C GLU A 592 -23.67 15.60 11.00
N ALA A 593 -24.59 16.56 10.96
CA ALA A 593 -24.28 17.97 10.99
C ALA A 593 -23.62 18.36 12.33
N LEU A 594 -22.37 18.85 12.26
CA LEU A 594 -21.53 19.23 13.40
C LEU A 594 -21.26 18.09 14.39
N LYS A 595 -20.44 17.10 14.00
CA LYS A 595 -19.59 16.44 15.00
C LYS A 595 -18.57 17.47 15.50
N LYS A 596 -18.95 18.25 16.52
CA LYS A 596 -18.06 19.25 17.12
C LYS A 596 -16.85 18.51 17.70
N THR A 597 -15.68 18.73 17.13
CA THR A 597 -14.42 18.27 17.72
C THR A 597 -14.17 18.99 19.03
N ALA A 598 -13.32 18.44 19.89
CA ALA A 598 -12.95 19.10 21.15
C ALA A 598 -12.34 20.49 20.89
N ALA A 599 -11.53 20.64 19.82
CA ALA A 599 -11.00 21.93 19.40
C ALA A 599 -12.10 22.94 19.03
N TYR A 600 -13.13 22.50 18.30
CA TYR A 600 -14.27 23.37 17.97
C TYR A 600 -15.04 23.82 19.21
N THR A 601 -15.36 22.90 20.11
CA THR A 601 -16.07 23.22 21.36
C THR A 601 -15.29 24.19 22.24
N ALA A 602 -13.96 24.01 22.33
CA ALA A 602 -13.10 24.91 23.07
C ALA A 602 -13.02 26.31 22.43
N ALA A 603 -12.88 26.38 21.11
CA ALA A 603 -12.89 27.66 20.39
C ALA A 603 -14.22 28.42 20.57
N GLU A 604 -15.36 27.74 20.51
CA GLU A 604 -16.68 28.36 20.71
C GLU A 604 -16.85 28.96 22.12
N THR A 605 -16.08 28.48 23.10
CA THR A 605 -16.16 28.95 24.50
C THR A 605 -14.99 29.82 24.93
N ALA A 606 -13.99 30.03 24.05
CA ALA A 606 -12.80 30.81 24.35
C ALA A 606 -13.11 32.27 24.74
N ASP A 607 -12.40 32.76 25.74
CA ASP A 607 -12.40 34.12 26.25
C ASP A 607 -11.37 34.98 25.51
N VAL A 608 -11.86 35.71 24.50
CA VAL A 608 -11.06 36.50 23.55
C VAL A 608 -11.45 37.97 23.65
N GLY A 609 -10.46 38.85 23.75
CA GLY A 609 -10.66 40.30 23.74
C GLY A 609 -9.48 41.05 24.36
N PRO A 610 -9.59 42.36 24.61
CA PRO A 610 -8.50 43.17 25.18
C PRO A 610 -8.02 42.70 26.56
N GLU A 611 -8.86 41.97 27.30
CA GLU A 611 -8.58 41.37 28.60
C GLU A 611 -8.99 39.89 28.64
N GLY A 612 -9.05 39.23 27.48
CA GLY A 612 -9.43 37.82 27.37
C GLY A 612 -8.40 36.90 28.04
N LYS A 613 -8.89 35.89 28.78
CA LYS A 613 -8.03 34.93 29.49
C LYS A 613 -7.36 33.91 28.56
N ASP A 614 -8.02 33.58 27.45
CA ASP A 614 -7.50 32.62 26.48
C ASP A 614 -6.69 33.33 25.39
N ILE A 615 -7.19 34.47 24.92
CA ILE A 615 -6.48 35.35 23.99
C ILE A 615 -6.64 36.80 24.40
N LYS A 616 -5.51 37.49 24.57
CA LYS A 616 -5.48 38.94 24.72
C LYS A 616 -5.22 39.62 23.37
N VAL A 617 -6.15 40.47 22.94
CA VAL A 617 -6.12 41.12 21.62
C VAL A 617 -5.74 42.59 21.75
N LYS A 618 -4.69 43.01 21.03
CA LYS A 618 -4.26 44.42 20.95
C LYS A 618 -3.95 44.79 19.50
N ASN A 619 -4.90 45.44 18.84
CA ASN A 619 -4.87 45.72 17.40
C ASN A 619 -4.66 44.42 16.61
N THR A 620 -3.56 44.30 15.86
CA THR A 620 -3.21 43.10 15.08
C THR A 620 -2.34 42.10 15.85
N ASN A 621 -2.07 42.33 17.15
CA ASN A 621 -1.33 41.40 18.00
C ASN A 621 -2.28 40.58 18.87
N TYR A 622 -2.05 39.27 18.90
CA TYR A 622 -2.85 38.29 19.63
C TYR A 622 -1.92 37.47 20.52
N GLU A 623 -2.07 37.62 21.83
CA GLU A 623 -1.31 36.87 22.82
C GLU A 623 -2.14 35.66 23.28
N ILE A 624 -1.64 34.45 23.02
CA ILE A 624 -2.33 33.18 23.25
C ILE A 624 -1.81 32.58 24.56
N TYR A 625 -2.70 32.34 25.51
CA TYR A 625 -2.35 31.87 26.85
C TYR A 625 -2.75 30.41 27.13
N THR A 626 -3.73 29.88 26.39
CA THR A 626 -4.35 28.57 26.67
C THR A 626 -4.57 27.72 25.41
N PRO A 627 -4.76 26.38 25.56
CA PRO A 627 -5.15 25.49 24.46
C PRO A 627 -6.45 25.91 23.76
N ALA A 628 -7.44 26.41 24.51
CA ALA A 628 -8.69 26.92 23.95
C ALA A 628 -8.45 28.15 23.07
N GLY A 629 -7.53 29.03 23.46
CA GLY A 629 -7.09 30.16 22.65
C GLY A 629 -6.41 29.72 21.35
N LEU A 630 -5.52 28.74 21.39
CA LEU A 630 -4.88 28.22 20.18
C LEU A 630 -5.90 27.54 19.24
N ALA A 631 -6.84 26.76 19.79
CA ALA A 631 -7.92 26.14 19.02
C ALA A 631 -8.81 27.20 18.34
N TRP A 632 -9.09 28.31 19.03
CA TRP A 632 -9.80 29.45 18.45
C TRP A 632 -9.05 30.01 17.24
N VAL A 633 -7.75 30.30 17.38
CA VAL A 633 -6.93 30.83 16.26
C VAL A 633 -6.89 29.83 15.09
N ALA A 634 -6.70 28.54 15.36
CA ALA A 634 -6.62 27.53 14.32
C ALA A 634 -7.92 27.45 13.49
N ILE A 635 -9.08 27.57 14.14
CA ILE A 635 -10.39 27.54 13.48
C ILE A 635 -10.64 28.85 12.72
N THR A 636 -10.41 29.98 13.36
CA THR A 636 -10.75 31.28 12.78
C THR A 636 -9.81 31.72 11.67
N GLU A 637 -8.54 31.33 11.73
CA GLU A 637 -7.59 31.63 10.67
C GLU A 637 -7.60 30.59 9.54
N SER A 638 -8.27 29.45 9.73
CA SER A 638 -8.37 28.42 8.68
C SER A 638 -8.82 29.02 7.35
N ARG A 639 -8.28 28.51 6.23
CA ARG A 639 -8.64 28.94 4.87
C ARG A 639 -10.16 29.01 4.65
N GLY A 640 -10.90 28.07 5.24
CA GLY A 640 -12.34 28.04 5.18
C GLY A 640 -12.99 29.25 5.87
N CYS A 641 -12.56 29.63 7.07
CA CYS A 641 -13.21 30.72 7.81
C CYS A 641 -12.99 32.12 7.18
N LYS A 642 -11.82 32.37 6.58
CA LYS A 642 -11.51 33.65 5.90
C LYS A 642 -12.43 33.92 4.70
N LEU A 643 -12.94 32.89 4.04
CA LEU A 643 -13.90 33.02 2.93
C LEU A 643 -15.33 33.41 3.39
N PHE A 644 -15.58 33.44 4.71
CA PHE A 644 -16.88 33.72 5.32
C PHE A 644 -16.87 34.93 6.26
N ASP A 645 -15.98 35.88 6.02
CA ASP A 645 -15.82 37.10 6.82
C ASP A 645 -15.66 36.84 8.33
N GLY A 646 -15.15 35.68 8.75
CA GLY A 646 -14.92 35.33 10.17
C GLY A 646 -16.12 34.69 10.90
N THR A 647 -17.20 34.34 10.19
CA THR A 647 -18.45 33.80 10.80
C THR A 647 -18.41 32.30 11.16
N CYS A 648 -17.25 31.66 11.16
CA CYS A 648 -17.10 30.21 11.40
C CYS A 648 -17.42 29.74 12.83
N LEU A 649 -17.49 30.68 13.80
CA LEU A 649 -17.93 30.40 15.16
C LEU A 649 -19.36 30.94 15.36
N LEU A 650 -20.28 30.05 15.73
CA LEU A 650 -21.71 30.34 15.90
C LEU A 650 -22.01 31.41 16.96
N ASN A 651 -21.05 31.70 17.84
CA ASN A 651 -21.16 32.70 18.90
C ASN A 651 -20.86 34.15 18.42
N GLY A 652 -20.44 34.35 17.16
CA GLY A 652 -20.11 35.67 16.60
C GLY A 652 -18.77 36.28 17.06
N LYS A 653 -18.05 35.64 17.99
CA LYS A 653 -16.76 36.15 18.49
C LYS A 653 -15.65 36.15 17.43
N GLY A 654 -15.77 35.29 16.41
CA GLY A 654 -14.83 35.25 15.28
C GLY A 654 -14.80 36.55 14.46
N THR A 655 -15.93 37.25 14.33
CA THR A 655 -16.03 38.50 13.55
C THR A 655 -15.74 39.76 14.35
N GLU A 656 -15.82 39.69 15.69
CA GLU A 656 -15.65 40.87 16.56
C GLU A 656 -14.18 41.29 16.71
N TYR A 657 -13.28 40.32 16.72
CA TYR A 657 -11.86 40.55 17.05
C TYR A 657 -10.89 40.21 15.91
N ILE A 658 -11.37 39.76 14.75
CA ILE A 658 -10.52 39.42 13.61
C ILE A 658 -10.69 40.44 12.50
N ASP A 659 -9.62 41.18 12.22
CA ASP A 659 -9.50 41.97 10.99
C ASP A 659 -8.91 41.08 9.88
N ILE A 660 -9.77 40.59 8.99
CA ILE A 660 -9.39 39.69 7.89
C ILE A 660 -8.50 40.35 6.82
N TRP A 661 -8.35 41.69 6.83
CA TRP A 661 -7.62 42.44 5.80
C TRP A 661 -6.25 42.94 6.24
N SER A 662 -5.92 42.82 7.53
CA SER A 662 -4.64 43.26 8.10
C SER A 662 -3.73 42.07 8.41
N LYS A 663 -2.41 42.28 8.32
CA LYS A 663 -1.41 41.32 8.79
C LYS A 663 -1.50 41.15 10.31
N LYS A 664 -1.59 39.91 10.78
CA LYS A 664 -1.71 39.56 12.21
C LYS A 664 -0.42 38.94 12.75
N VAL A 665 -0.21 39.13 14.05
CA VAL A 665 0.91 38.56 14.79
C VAL A 665 0.35 37.82 16.00
N TYR A 666 0.49 36.50 16.00
CA TYR A 666 0.13 35.59 17.08
C TYR A 666 1.38 35.27 17.89
N LYS A 667 1.26 35.34 19.21
CA LYS A 667 2.36 35.06 20.14
C LYS A 667 1.90 34.06 21.18
N LEU A 668 2.63 32.96 21.32
CA LEU A 668 2.43 32.08 22.46
C LEU A 668 3.05 32.71 23.70
N MET A 669 2.33 32.66 24.80
CA MET A 669 2.77 33.21 26.09
C MET A 669 3.09 32.13 27.12
N ASN A 670 2.70 30.89 26.86
CA ASN A 670 2.90 29.73 27.70
C ASN A 670 3.11 28.48 26.82
N ASP A 671 3.67 27.44 27.42
CA ASP A 671 3.60 26.09 26.85
C ASP A 671 2.15 25.59 26.93
N LEU A 672 1.68 24.89 25.89
CA LEU A 672 0.30 24.49 25.71
C LEU A 672 0.17 22.96 25.61
N ASP A 673 -0.53 22.35 26.56
CA ASP A 673 -0.95 20.94 26.49
C ASP A 673 -2.22 20.81 25.64
N MET A 674 -2.10 20.13 24.50
CA MET A 674 -3.18 19.95 23.53
C MET A 674 -3.83 18.56 23.59
N THR A 675 -3.66 17.84 24.71
CA THR A 675 -4.25 16.51 24.90
C THR A 675 -5.75 16.50 24.56
N GLY A 676 -6.13 15.71 23.57
CA GLY A 676 -7.52 15.51 23.15
C GLY A 676 -8.06 16.52 22.12
N TYR A 677 -7.24 17.46 21.63
CA TYR A 677 -7.67 18.49 20.68
C TYR A 677 -7.41 18.13 19.20
N GLY A 678 -6.67 17.06 18.90
CA GLY A 678 -6.15 16.81 17.55
C GLY A 678 -7.07 16.03 16.57
N GLU A 679 -8.21 15.51 17.01
CA GLU A 679 -9.18 14.87 16.10
C GLU A 679 -9.68 15.89 15.06
N ASP A 680 -9.47 15.60 13.78
CA ASP A 680 -9.79 16.47 12.63
C ASP A 680 -9.26 17.90 12.80
N TRP A 681 -8.00 18.01 13.25
CA TRP A 681 -7.34 19.30 13.47
C TRP A 681 -7.45 20.23 12.23
N PRO A 682 -7.94 21.47 12.40
CA PRO A 682 -8.32 22.34 11.28
C PRO A 682 -7.15 22.96 10.51
N THR A 683 -5.90 22.59 10.82
CA THR A 683 -4.68 23.10 10.16
C THR A 683 -4.62 24.64 10.12
N LEU A 684 -3.96 25.25 11.12
CA LEU A 684 -3.87 26.71 11.27
C LEU A 684 -3.27 27.36 10.01
N THR A 685 -3.92 28.38 9.43
CA THR A 685 -3.47 28.99 8.16
C THR A 685 -2.85 30.38 8.38
N LEU A 686 -1.54 30.50 8.17
CA LEU A 686 -0.77 31.74 8.21
C LEU A 686 -0.64 32.33 6.81
N ASN A 687 -1.55 33.22 6.40
CA ASN A 687 -1.57 33.78 5.05
C ASN A 687 -1.05 35.23 5.04
N GLY A 688 0.27 35.40 5.07
CA GLY A 688 0.92 36.69 5.36
C GLY A 688 1.00 37.03 6.85
N ASP A 689 0.42 36.19 7.71
CA ASP A 689 0.39 36.33 9.17
C ASP A 689 1.60 35.68 9.83
N THR A 690 1.90 36.08 11.07
CA THR A 690 3.03 35.56 11.85
C THR A 690 2.53 34.79 13.07
N LEU A 691 3.04 33.57 13.30
CA LEU A 691 2.94 32.86 14.57
C LEU A 691 4.33 32.71 15.17
N ASP A 692 4.58 33.42 16.26
CA ASP A 692 5.80 33.36 17.05
C ASP A 692 5.55 32.54 18.31
N GLY A 693 6.17 31.38 18.40
CA GLY A 693 6.11 30.53 19.59
C GLY A 693 6.86 31.12 20.77
N GLN A 694 7.72 32.14 20.58
CA GLN A 694 8.58 32.74 21.60
C GLN A 694 9.43 31.72 22.39
N GLY A 695 9.70 30.56 21.80
CA GLY A 695 10.39 29.44 22.43
C GLY A 695 9.52 28.52 23.28
N HIS A 696 8.20 28.72 23.28
CA HIS A 696 7.23 27.85 23.95
C HIS A 696 6.97 26.56 23.17
N HIS A 697 6.45 25.58 23.89
CA HIS A 697 6.14 24.25 23.39
C HIS A 697 4.62 24.04 23.29
N ILE A 698 4.19 23.44 22.19
CA ILE A 698 2.86 22.82 22.08
C ILE A 698 3.11 21.32 22.19
N TYR A 699 2.49 20.62 23.14
CA TYR A 699 2.70 19.19 23.36
C TYR A 699 1.40 18.40 23.46
N ASN A 700 1.47 17.08 23.25
CA ASN A 700 0.34 16.15 23.20
C ASN A 700 -0.72 16.47 22.11
N LEU A 701 -0.31 17.07 20.98
CA LEU A 701 -1.19 17.32 19.85
C LEU A 701 -1.21 16.12 18.89
N ASP A 702 -2.03 15.12 19.20
CA ASP A 702 -2.21 13.94 18.33
C ASP A 702 -3.26 14.22 17.25
N MET A 703 -2.78 14.64 16.08
CA MET A 703 -3.60 14.96 14.90
C MET A 703 -4.02 13.71 14.15
N THR A 704 -5.33 13.53 13.96
CA THR A 704 -5.91 12.37 13.25
C THR A 704 -7.02 12.78 12.29
N GLY A 705 -7.51 11.82 11.51
CA GLY A 705 -8.59 12.05 10.55
C GLY A 705 -8.10 12.81 9.33
N ALA A 706 -8.78 13.87 8.95
CA ALA A 706 -8.42 14.61 7.73
C ALA A 706 -7.31 15.67 7.93
N ALA A 707 -6.72 15.77 9.13
CA ALA A 707 -5.59 16.67 9.42
C ALA A 707 -4.37 16.44 8.49
N ARG A 708 -3.75 17.53 8.03
CA ARG A 708 -2.62 17.50 7.06
C ARG A 708 -1.28 18.00 7.65
N GLY A 709 -1.31 18.45 8.90
CA GLY A 709 -0.19 19.06 9.61
C GLY A 709 -0.69 20.10 10.62
N PHE A 710 0.22 20.61 11.45
CA PHE A 710 -0.13 21.63 12.43
C PHE A 710 -0.65 22.92 11.77
N CYS A 711 -0.01 23.35 10.68
CA CYS A 711 -0.35 24.58 9.97
C CYS A 711 -0.20 24.54 8.43
N TYR A 712 -0.56 25.65 7.80
CA TYR A 712 -0.28 26.02 6.42
C TYR A 712 0.39 27.40 6.46
N VAL A 713 1.54 27.57 5.79
CA VAL A 713 2.27 28.83 5.75
C VAL A 713 2.28 29.37 4.32
N GLY A 714 1.60 30.49 4.08
CA GLY A 714 1.45 31.07 2.75
C GLY A 714 1.70 32.57 2.69
N ASN A 715 1.79 33.08 1.47
CA ASN A 715 1.91 34.50 1.20
C ASN A 715 0.55 35.06 0.78
N SER A 716 0.21 36.25 1.26
CA SER A 716 -0.98 36.99 0.82
C SER A 716 -0.59 38.23 0.01
N VAL A 717 -1.43 38.60 -0.94
CA VAL A 717 -1.30 39.86 -1.69
C VAL A 717 -2.51 40.72 -1.36
N SER A 718 -2.27 41.92 -0.84
CA SER A 718 -3.32 42.91 -0.56
C SER A 718 -3.15 44.10 -1.47
N THR A 719 -4.25 44.53 -2.11
CA THR A 719 -4.34 45.74 -2.94
C THR A 719 -5.13 46.80 -2.19
N THR A 720 -4.48 47.49 -1.26
CA THR A 720 -5.11 48.64 -0.58
C THR A 720 -4.75 49.93 -1.31
N HIS A 721 -5.75 50.72 -1.72
CA HIS A 721 -5.56 51.99 -2.47
C HIS A 721 -4.75 51.87 -3.79
N GLY A 722 -4.77 50.71 -4.46
CA GLY A 722 -4.07 50.50 -5.73
C GLY A 722 -2.56 50.20 -5.59
N ILE A 723 -2.07 49.92 -4.38
CA ILE A 723 -0.70 49.46 -4.12
C ILE A 723 -0.76 47.97 -3.74
N GLU A 724 -0.12 47.11 -4.54
CA GLU A 724 0.08 45.70 -4.22
C GLU A 724 1.14 45.56 -3.13
N SER A 725 0.74 45.08 -1.96
CA SER A 725 1.65 44.70 -0.87
C SER A 725 1.58 43.18 -0.71
N THR A 726 2.73 42.51 -0.85
CA THR A 726 2.84 41.07 -0.57
C THR A 726 3.27 40.87 0.87
N TYR A 727 2.47 40.17 1.66
CA TYR A 727 2.79 39.79 3.03
C TYR A 727 3.22 38.32 3.06
N THR A 728 4.39 38.06 3.64
CA THR A 728 4.94 36.72 3.81
C THR A 728 4.47 36.11 5.13
N GLY A 729 3.89 34.91 5.09
CA GLY A 729 3.53 34.16 6.29
C GLY A 729 4.78 33.66 7.01
N VAL A 730 4.78 33.69 8.34
CA VAL A 730 5.95 33.32 9.15
C VAL A 730 5.54 32.43 10.33
N LEU A 731 6.16 31.26 10.44
CA LEU A 731 6.15 30.45 11.66
C LEU A 731 7.55 30.52 12.29
N CYS A 732 7.66 30.93 13.55
CA CYS A 732 8.97 31.00 14.20
C CYS A 732 8.97 30.60 15.68
N ASN A 733 10.15 30.20 16.16
CA ASN A 733 10.45 29.94 17.57
C ASN A 733 9.47 29.00 18.27
N LEU A 734 9.12 27.88 17.63
CA LEU A 734 8.05 27.00 18.11
C LEU A 734 8.45 25.53 18.02
N ILE A 735 8.20 24.78 19.10
CA ILE A 735 8.31 23.32 19.11
C ILE A 735 6.91 22.74 19.22
N VAL A 736 6.53 21.88 18.28
CA VAL A 736 5.26 21.14 18.30
C VAL A 736 5.55 19.66 18.53
N GLU A 737 4.94 19.09 19.55
CA GLU A 737 5.08 17.71 19.98
C GLU A 737 3.75 16.97 19.94
N GLY A 738 3.75 15.80 19.31
CA GLY A 738 2.58 14.94 19.16
C GLY A 738 2.72 14.00 17.97
N SER A 739 1.62 13.35 17.62
CA SER A 739 1.56 12.45 16.47
C SER A 739 0.73 13.06 15.33
N LEU A 740 1.05 12.75 14.08
CA LEU A 740 0.21 13.05 12.92
C LEU A 740 -0.15 11.75 12.21
N THR A 741 -1.43 11.44 12.09
CA THR A 741 -1.96 10.38 11.22
C THR A 741 -2.68 11.04 10.06
N CYS A 742 -2.04 11.08 8.91
CA CYS A 742 -2.61 11.67 7.70
C CYS A 742 -3.25 10.58 6.83
N SER A 743 -4.57 10.63 6.63
CA SER A 743 -5.34 9.64 5.85
C SER A 743 -5.94 10.19 4.56
N SER A 744 -5.65 11.45 4.18
CA SER A 744 -6.20 12.09 2.96
C SER A 744 -5.13 12.83 2.17
N SER A 745 -5.32 12.86 0.86
CA SER A 745 -4.29 13.07 -0.12
C SER A 745 -3.89 14.53 -0.41
N LEU A 746 -2.59 14.67 -0.73
CA LEU A 746 -1.88 15.63 -1.58
C LEU A 746 -0.59 16.14 -0.91
N ASN A 747 -0.65 16.62 0.34
CA ASN A 747 0.51 17.15 1.07
C ASN A 747 0.40 16.91 2.58
N GLY A 748 1.42 16.32 3.21
CA GLY A 748 1.44 16.07 4.65
C GLY A 748 2.80 16.28 5.31
N GLY A 749 2.80 16.93 6.48
CA GLY A 749 3.99 17.02 7.32
C GLY A 749 3.67 17.51 8.74
N GLY A 750 4.52 17.15 9.71
CA GLY A 750 4.25 17.37 11.13
C GLY A 750 3.97 18.84 11.47
N LEU A 751 4.84 19.76 11.01
CA LEU A 751 4.64 21.20 11.20
C LEU A 751 3.68 21.81 10.18
N ALA A 752 3.91 21.56 8.89
CA ALA A 752 3.13 22.22 7.85
C ALA A 752 2.73 21.28 6.71
N SER A 753 1.50 21.42 6.25
CA SER A 753 1.07 20.78 5.00
C SER A 753 1.80 21.39 3.80
N VAL A 754 1.89 22.74 3.75
CA VAL A 754 2.56 23.50 2.70
C VAL A 754 3.23 24.72 3.30
N ASN A 755 4.43 25.05 2.81
CA ASN A 755 5.16 26.28 3.11
C ASN A 755 5.49 27.06 1.84
N GLN A 756 5.00 28.30 1.74
CA GLN A 756 5.39 29.28 0.72
C GLN A 756 6.03 30.53 1.36
N GLY A 757 6.06 30.59 2.69
CA GLY A 757 6.57 31.71 3.48
C GLY A 757 7.90 31.39 4.14
N LYS A 758 8.03 31.69 5.44
CA LYS A 758 9.21 31.38 6.26
C LYS A 758 8.85 30.49 7.46
N ILE A 759 9.64 29.45 7.69
CA ILE A 759 9.63 28.63 8.90
C ILE A 759 11.02 28.71 9.51
N VAL A 760 11.17 29.31 10.69
CA VAL A 760 12.48 29.65 11.28
C VAL A 760 12.55 29.25 12.74
N ASN A 761 13.59 28.53 13.15
CA ASN A 761 13.74 28.05 14.53
C ASN A 761 12.51 27.25 14.99
N CYS A 762 12.08 26.25 14.22
CA CYS A 762 10.93 25.44 14.56
C CYS A 762 11.25 23.94 14.59
N ALA A 763 10.42 23.18 15.28
CA ALA A 763 10.57 21.73 15.31
C ALA A 763 9.27 20.98 15.40
N TYR A 764 9.27 19.78 14.84
CA TYR A 764 8.28 18.75 15.14
C TYR A 764 8.93 17.62 15.92
N VAL A 765 8.29 17.20 17.01
CA VAL A 765 8.73 16.09 17.85
C VAL A 765 7.61 15.06 17.93
N GLY A 766 7.87 13.84 17.46
CA GLY A 766 6.92 12.74 17.52
C GLY A 766 6.65 12.05 16.18
N THR A 767 5.64 11.20 16.14
CA THR A 767 5.43 10.24 15.03
C THR A 767 4.64 10.90 13.91
N VAL A 768 5.05 10.64 12.67
CA VAL A 768 4.26 11.03 11.51
C VAL A 768 3.92 9.77 10.73
N TRP A 769 2.65 9.37 10.80
CA TRP A 769 2.06 8.24 10.12
C TRP A 769 1.28 8.70 8.89
N PHE A 770 1.52 8.06 7.76
CA PHE A 770 0.80 8.29 6.52
C PHE A 770 0.04 7.04 6.09
N GLU A 771 -1.24 7.20 5.83
CA GLU A 771 -2.08 6.18 5.25
C GLU A 771 -2.56 6.66 3.89
N GLY A 772 -1.91 6.18 2.83
CA GLY A 772 -2.21 6.60 1.46
C GLY A 772 -3.63 6.20 1.07
N THR A 773 -4.47 7.19 0.77
CA THR A 773 -5.79 7.00 0.15
C THR A 773 -5.90 7.86 -1.12
N ARG A 774 -6.37 7.21 -2.19
CA ARG A 774 -6.92 7.76 -3.46
C ARG A 774 -6.62 9.24 -3.81
N ASP A 775 -5.37 9.63 -4.11
CA ASP A 775 -5.14 10.67 -5.12
C ASP A 775 -3.82 10.46 -5.83
N MET A 776 -3.74 11.01 -7.04
CA MET A 776 -2.70 10.68 -7.99
C MET A 776 -1.30 11.16 -7.60
N PHE A 777 -1.09 12.02 -6.60
CA PHE A 777 0.26 12.48 -6.24
C PHE A 777 0.35 12.90 -4.75
N GLY A 778 1.19 12.26 -3.94
CA GLY A 778 1.37 12.59 -2.52
C GLY A 778 2.75 13.16 -2.21
N ARG A 779 2.83 14.29 -1.50
CA ARG A 779 4.10 14.89 -1.06
C ARG A 779 4.19 14.94 0.45
N ILE A 780 5.12 14.17 0.98
CA ILE A 780 5.11 13.73 2.36
C ILE A 780 6.48 14.01 2.99
N GLY A 781 6.53 14.88 3.99
CA GLY A 781 7.77 15.22 4.70
C GLY A 781 7.63 15.16 6.20
N GLY A 782 8.71 14.84 6.91
CA GLY A 782 8.70 14.85 8.38
C GLY A 782 8.34 16.22 8.97
N LEU A 783 8.83 17.32 8.38
CA LEU A 783 8.45 18.68 8.77
C LEU A 783 7.33 19.25 7.92
N VAL A 784 7.47 19.18 6.59
CA VAL A 784 6.59 19.86 5.65
C VAL A 784 6.22 18.95 4.47
N GLY A 785 4.96 18.98 4.01
CA GLY A 785 4.56 18.31 2.78
C GLY A 785 5.20 18.90 1.52
N THR A 786 4.84 20.15 1.17
CA THR A 786 5.46 20.91 0.07
C THR A 786 6.15 22.18 0.57
N ASN A 787 7.39 22.44 0.15
CA ASN A 787 8.11 23.68 0.41
C ASN A 787 8.44 24.45 -0.88
N SER A 788 7.93 25.67 -1.01
CA SER A 788 8.35 26.67 -1.99
C SER A 788 8.86 27.96 -1.35
N GLY A 789 9.01 27.96 -0.01
CA GLY A 789 9.47 29.09 0.79
C GLY A 789 10.85 28.86 1.40
N TYR A 790 11.04 29.30 2.64
CA TYR A 790 12.28 29.14 3.41
C TYR A 790 12.01 28.31 4.66
N ILE A 791 12.83 27.28 4.88
CA ILE A 791 12.87 26.49 6.12
C ILE A 791 14.28 26.62 6.67
N GLU A 792 14.42 27.24 7.84
CA GLU A 792 15.72 27.63 8.36
C GLU A 792 15.87 27.24 9.82
N ASN A 793 16.99 26.61 10.16
CA ASN A 793 17.36 26.31 11.54
C ASN A 793 16.28 25.45 12.25
N CYS A 794 15.74 24.44 11.57
CA CYS A 794 14.62 23.62 12.04
C CYS A 794 14.99 22.13 12.19
N TYR A 795 14.22 21.33 12.91
CA TYR A 795 14.47 19.89 12.97
C TYR A 795 13.22 19.03 13.20
N MET A 796 13.30 17.80 12.72
CA MET A 796 12.32 16.75 12.97
C MET A 796 12.95 15.66 13.84
N ASN A 797 12.33 15.37 14.97
CA ASN A 797 12.79 14.35 15.91
C ASN A 797 11.64 13.46 16.37
N PRO A 798 11.44 12.28 15.77
CA PRO A 798 10.41 11.34 16.22
C PRO A 798 10.61 10.76 17.63
N CYS A 799 11.78 10.93 18.26
CA CYS A 799 12.02 10.58 19.65
C CYS A 799 11.67 9.13 20.04
N GLY A 800 12.06 8.17 19.19
CA GLY A 800 11.72 6.74 19.33
C GLY A 800 10.49 6.30 18.54
N GLY A 801 9.68 7.25 18.05
CA GLY A 801 8.69 7.04 17.00
C GLY A 801 9.33 6.94 15.61
N ARG A 802 8.52 7.09 14.55
CA ARG A 802 8.97 7.01 13.15
C ARG A 802 8.28 8.04 12.26
N VAL A 803 8.93 8.38 11.15
CA VAL A 803 8.18 8.86 9.99
C VAL A 803 7.86 7.62 9.17
N GLU A 804 6.59 7.23 9.17
CA GLU A 804 6.15 5.98 8.60
C GLU A 804 4.88 6.08 7.79
N GLY A 805 4.67 5.12 6.90
CA GLY A 805 3.42 5.05 6.18
C GLY A 805 3.23 3.76 5.40
N ARG A 806 1.98 3.56 4.99
CA ARG A 806 1.55 2.49 4.09
C ARG A 806 0.73 3.07 2.96
N LEU A 807 0.90 2.52 1.76
CA LEU A 807 -0.14 2.61 0.75
C LEU A 807 -1.19 1.56 1.09
N LEU A 808 -2.44 1.96 1.29
CA LEU A 808 -3.52 1.00 1.29
C LEU A 808 -3.64 0.45 -0.13
N ASN A 809 -3.68 -0.88 -0.26
CA ASN A 809 -4.11 -1.51 -1.50
C ASN A 809 -5.51 -0.96 -1.80
N SER A 810 -5.60 -0.01 -2.74
CA SER A 810 -6.82 0.11 -3.50
C SER A 810 -7.06 -1.28 -4.10
N ILE A 811 -8.30 -1.75 -4.03
CA ILE A 811 -8.74 -2.99 -4.66
C ILE A 811 -8.00 -3.13 -6.00
N THR A 812 -7.21 -4.19 -6.11
CA THR A 812 -6.62 -4.80 -7.32
C THR A 812 -7.44 -4.44 -8.56
N LEU A 813 -7.06 -3.35 -9.21
CA LEU A 813 -7.71 -2.82 -10.40
C LEU A 813 -6.70 -2.46 -11.47
N TYR A 814 -5.52 -2.02 -11.05
CA TYR A 814 -4.51 -1.49 -11.94
C TYR A 814 -3.35 -2.46 -12.21
N ASP A 815 -3.19 -3.52 -11.41
CA ASP A 815 -2.04 -4.44 -11.54
C ASP A 815 -2.22 -5.62 -12.46
N GLU A 816 -3.44 -6.13 -12.61
CA GLU A 816 -3.65 -7.30 -13.46
C GLU A 816 -3.58 -6.95 -14.97
N LEU A 817 -3.61 -5.65 -15.33
CA LEU A 817 -3.61 -5.18 -16.72
C LEU A 817 -2.34 -4.43 -17.14
N GLY A 818 -1.40 -4.12 -16.23
CA GLY A 818 -0.04 -3.68 -16.59
C GLY A 818 0.09 -2.41 -17.43
N LEU A 819 -0.78 -1.40 -17.24
CA LEU A 819 -0.80 -0.19 -18.07
C LEU A 819 -0.85 1.11 -17.27
N CYS A 820 0.20 1.93 -17.48
CA CYS A 820 0.38 3.28 -16.98
C CYS A 820 -0.68 4.26 -17.53
N ILE A 821 -1.45 4.88 -16.63
CA ILE A 821 -2.03 6.21 -16.84
C ILE A 821 -1.51 7.05 -15.68
N SER A 822 -0.61 8.00 -15.99
CA SER A 822 0.15 8.88 -15.07
C SER A 822 0.43 8.27 -13.69
N GLY A 823 1.59 7.60 -13.55
CA GLY A 823 1.95 6.85 -12.34
C GLY A 823 1.67 7.64 -11.06
N GLU A 824 0.93 7.02 -10.14
CA GLU A 824 0.74 7.58 -8.80
C GLU A 824 2.11 7.66 -8.15
N SER A 825 2.68 8.86 -8.05
CA SER A 825 3.99 9.03 -7.44
C SER A 825 3.83 9.61 -6.04
N TYR A 826 4.49 9.01 -5.07
CA TYR A 826 4.48 9.49 -3.68
C TYR A 826 5.91 9.91 -3.34
N GLY A 827 6.15 11.22 -3.26
CA GLY A 827 7.42 11.78 -2.81
C GLY A 827 7.44 11.79 -1.29
N VAL A 828 8.31 10.98 -0.69
CA VAL A 828 8.47 10.87 0.76
C VAL A 828 9.88 11.30 1.14
N ALA A 829 10.04 12.21 2.10
CA ALA A 829 11.35 12.68 2.54
C ALA A 829 11.42 12.95 4.05
N LYS A 830 12.64 13.03 4.60
CA LYS A 830 12.86 13.27 6.04
C LYS A 830 12.41 14.66 6.50
N LEU A 831 12.58 15.70 5.68
CA LEU A 831 12.23 17.08 6.04
C LEU A 831 11.07 17.61 5.20
N ALA A 832 11.22 17.67 3.87
CA ALA A 832 10.21 18.23 2.96
C ALA A 832 9.86 17.27 1.83
N GLY A 833 8.61 16.86 1.69
CA GLY A 833 8.18 15.88 0.68
C GLY A 833 8.37 16.33 -0.76
N ASP A 834 8.29 17.64 -1.01
CA ASP A 834 8.65 18.30 -2.26
C ASP A 834 9.27 19.66 -1.94
N ASN A 835 10.38 20.01 -2.58
CA ASN A 835 11.10 21.24 -2.32
C ASN A 835 11.55 21.96 -3.59
N VAL A 836 10.92 23.11 -3.85
CA VAL A 836 11.38 24.10 -4.84
C VAL A 836 11.90 25.39 -4.17
N GLY A 837 11.81 25.46 -2.83
CA GLY A 837 12.29 26.57 -2.00
C GLY A 837 13.69 26.33 -1.45
N SER A 838 13.94 26.84 -0.24
CA SER A 838 15.19 26.61 0.49
C SER A 838 14.98 25.89 1.82
N VAL A 839 15.93 25.01 2.16
CA VAL A 839 16.04 24.32 3.43
C VAL A 839 17.47 24.45 3.92
N GLU A 840 17.69 25.19 5.02
CA GLU A 840 19.02 25.50 5.55
C GLU A 840 19.18 25.17 7.04
N ASN A 841 20.32 24.59 7.41
CA ASN A 841 20.71 24.28 8.79
C ASN A 841 19.68 23.42 9.53
N CYS A 842 19.12 22.43 8.85
CA CYS A 842 18.09 21.56 9.39
C CYS A 842 18.62 20.15 9.67
N TYR A 843 17.99 19.40 10.57
CA TYR A 843 18.37 18.01 10.78
C TYR A 843 17.20 17.08 11.06
N PHE A 844 17.41 15.78 10.82
CA PHE A 844 16.44 14.70 11.07
C PHE A 844 17.00 13.66 12.07
N ALA A 845 16.27 13.37 13.14
CA ALA A 845 16.64 12.44 14.21
C ALA A 845 15.76 11.17 14.22
N GLY A 846 15.99 10.25 13.29
CA GLY A 846 15.29 8.97 13.34
C GLY A 846 15.41 8.15 12.06
N GLU A 847 14.47 7.24 11.89
CA GLU A 847 14.32 6.43 10.69
C GLU A 847 13.08 6.89 9.90
N LEU A 848 13.22 6.85 8.58
CA LEU A 848 12.13 6.97 7.63
C LEU A 848 11.81 5.56 7.14
N TYR A 849 10.59 5.08 7.39
CA TYR A 849 10.17 3.73 7.02
C TYR A 849 8.87 3.77 6.23
N PHE A 850 8.88 3.30 4.99
CA PHE A 850 7.65 3.22 4.21
C PHE A 850 7.41 1.77 3.82
N ASP A 851 6.29 1.21 4.28
CA ASP A 851 5.93 -0.16 3.93
C ASP A 851 5.31 -0.17 2.54
N ASN A 852 6.12 -0.59 1.55
CA ASN A 852 5.66 -0.78 0.19
C ASN A 852 4.92 -2.12 0.05
N GLN A 853 3.80 -2.29 0.77
CA GLN A 853 2.91 -3.46 0.60
C GLN A 853 2.22 -3.48 -0.77
N ALA A 854 2.35 -2.39 -1.54
CA ALA A 854 2.08 -2.31 -2.98
C ALA A 854 3.11 -3.11 -3.82
N LYS A 855 3.66 -4.23 -3.31
CA LYS A 855 4.44 -5.18 -4.11
C LYS A 855 3.67 -5.75 -5.29
N ASP A 856 2.34 -5.66 -5.23
CA ASP A 856 1.39 -6.05 -6.26
C ASP A 856 0.66 -4.82 -6.86
N ASN A 857 1.25 -3.60 -6.77
CA ASN A 857 0.81 -2.39 -7.50
C ASN A 857 1.95 -1.75 -8.34
N SER A 858 2.27 -2.32 -9.49
CA SER A 858 3.15 -1.82 -10.57
C SER A 858 2.92 -0.37 -11.04
N ASN A 859 1.80 0.27 -10.71
CA ASN A 859 1.45 1.64 -11.13
C ASN A 859 1.66 2.73 -10.06
N ALA A 860 1.99 2.37 -8.81
CA ALA A 860 2.32 3.33 -7.75
C ALA A 860 3.84 3.35 -7.46
N THR A 861 4.48 4.50 -7.66
CA THR A 861 5.91 4.69 -7.37
C THR A 861 6.07 5.50 -6.08
N VAL A 862 6.50 4.86 -5.00
CA VAL A 862 6.98 5.59 -3.81
C VAL A 862 8.43 5.97 -4.03
N ILE A 863 8.69 7.27 -4.15
CA ILE A 863 10.05 7.82 -4.24
C ILE A 863 10.44 8.30 -2.84
N ILE A 864 11.31 7.54 -2.19
CA ILE A 864 11.87 7.92 -0.90
C ILE A 864 13.14 8.74 -1.16
N HIS A 865 13.05 10.03 -0.91
CA HIS A 865 14.17 10.95 -0.92
C HIS A 865 14.81 11.03 0.48
N ASP A 866 16.06 11.48 0.55
CA ASP A 866 16.77 11.62 1.82
C ASP A 866 16.20 12.80 2.63
N PHE A 867 16.67 14.03 2.41
CA PHE A 867 16.19 15.21 3.15
C PHE A 867 14.97 15.88 2.54
N VAL A 868 14.99 16.08 1.22
CA VAL A 868 13.90 16.74 0.49
C VAL A 868 13.59 16.00 -0.80
N GLY A 869 12.31 16.00 -1.19
CA GLY A 869 11.87 15.47 -2.47
C GLY A 869 11.90 16.48 -3.60
N ASP A 870 11.87 15.96 -4.83
CA ASP A 870 11.82 16.73 -6.07
C ASP A 870 10.76 16.13 -6.99
N TRP A 871 9.70 16.90 -7.21
CA TRP A 871 8.60 16.51 -8.09
C TRP A 871 8.79 16.91 -9.57
N ASN A 872 9.58 17.95 -9.87
CA ASN A 872 9.62 18.62 -11.18
C ASN A 872 11.04 18.71 -11.81
N GLY A 873 12.04 18.05 -11.24
CA GLY A 873 13.44 18.15 -11.63
C GLY A 873 14.21 19.31 -10.98
N ASP A 874 13.66 19.97 -9.96
CA ASP A 874 14.27 21.09 -9.24
C ASP A 874 14.21 20.87 -7.72
N TYR A 875 15.37 20.63 -7.12
CA TYR A 875 15.54 20.37 -5.68
C TYR A 875 15.55 21.64 -4.83
N GLY A 876 15.42 22.82 -5.45
CA GLY A 876 15.63 24.09 -4.75
C GLY A 876 17.01 24.15 -4.08
N ILE A 877 17.11 24.89 -2.98
CA ILE A 877 18.36 25.05 -2.22
C ILE A 877 18.31 24.18 -0.97
N VAL A 878 19.21 23.19 -0.89
CA VAL A 878 19.43 22.40 0.34
C VAL A 878 20.85 22.67 0.82
N LYS A 879 21.00 23.25 2.01
CA LYS A 879 22.30 23.64 2.55
C LYS A 879 22.39 23.28 4.02
N ASN A 880 23.52 22.68 4.42
CA ASN A 880 23.76 22.34 5.83
C ASN A 880 22.63 21.49 6.44
N CYS A 881 22.10 20.52 5.71
CA CYS A 881 21.09 19.59 6.23
C CYS A 881 21.75 18.25 6.61
N TYR A 882 21.36 17.68 7.74
CA TYR A 882 22.08 16.54 8.32
C TYR A 882 21.19 15.46 8.94
N ASN A 883 21.68 14.22 8.95
CA ASN A 883 21.15 13.19 9.83
C ASN A 883 21.71 13.42 11.24
N ALA A 884 20.93 13.10 12.28
CA ALA A 884 21.37 13.25 13.66
C ALA A 884 22.66 12.47 13.98
N SER A 885 22.88 11.31 13.35
CA SER A 885 24.11 10.51 13.49
C SER A 885 25.35 11.17 12.87
N GLU A 886 25.18 12.16 11.99
CA GLU A 886 26.23 12.77 11.17
C GLU A 886 26.58 14.20 11.59
N VAL A 887 25.81 14.78 12.53
CA VAL A 887 25.95 16.19 12.92
C VAL A 887 26.27 16.36 14.40
N SER A 888 27.18 17.29 14.68
CA SER A 888 27.51 17.70 16.03
C SER A 888 26.84 19.03 16.38
N LEU A 889 26.62 19.25 17.67
CA LEU A 889 26.19 20.55 18.21
C LEU A 889 27.08 21.72 17.73
N GLN A 890 28.38 21.49 17.61
CA GLN A 890 29.34 22.49 17.14
C GLN A 890 29.12 22.86 15.68
N THR A 891 28.78 21.89 14.83
CA THR A 891 28.49 22.11 13.41
C THR A 891 27.25 22.99 13.23
N LEU A 892 26.14 22.64 13.90
CA LEU A 892 24.89 23.40 13.82
C LEU A 892 25.07 24.85 14.29
N ASN A 893 25.75 25.05 15.43
CA ASN A 893 26.03 26.41 15.94
C ASN A 893 27.04 27.19 15.09
N LYS A 894 27.98 26.52 14.42
CA LYS A 894 28.87 27.18 13.45
C LYS A 894 28.08 27.70 12.25
N ASN A 895 27.07 26.97 11.80
CA ASN A 895 26.19 27.44 10.72
C ASN A 895 25.38 28.67 11.16
N VAL A 896 24.86 28.68 12.39
CA VAL A 896 24.21 29.86 12.99
C VAL A 896 25.15 31.08 12.96
N GLN A 897 26.42 30.91 13.36
CA GLN A 897 27.40 32.00 13.35
C GLN A 897 27.74 32.51 11.94
N ASN A 898 27.74 31.63 10.93
CA ASN A 898 28.06 31.98 9.55
C ASN A 898 26.87 32.51 8.76
N HIS A 899 25.64 32.30 9.25
CA HIS A 899 24.42 32.77 8.61
C HIS A 899 24.26 34.28 8.80
N GLN A 900 23.86 34.98 7.73
CA GLN A 900 23.54 36.39 7.79
C GLN A 900 22.21 36.55 8.52
N GLN A 901 22.26 36.96 9.79
CA GLN A 901 21.08 37.07 10.65
C GLN A 901 20.01 38.00 10.06
N ASP A 902 18.78 37.50 9.95
CA ASP A 902 17.58 38.30 9.73
C ASP A 902 17.26 39.05 11.04
N PRO A 903 17.16 40.40 11.03
CA PRO A 903 16.89 41.17 12.24
C PRO A 903 15.52 40.89 12.86
N ASP A 904 14.54 40.45 12.06
CA ASP A 904 13.19 40.18 12.54
C ASP A 904 13.05 38.74 13.06
N TYR A 905 13.84 37.80 12.52
CA TYR A 905 13.80 36.37 12.85
C TYR A 905 15.21 35.77 12.96
N PRO A 906 16.01 36.17 13.97
CA PRO A 906 17.39 35.68 14.12
C PRO A 906 17.41 34.18 14.40
N TRP A 907 18.43 33.47 13.92
CA TRP A 907 18.56 32.04 14.16
C TRP A 907 18.90 31.74 15.63
N ALA A 908 18.10 30.88 16.25
CA ALA A 908 18.34 30.39 17.60
C ALA A 908 19.58 29.48 17.65
N THR A 909 20.25 29.45 18.80
CA THR A 909 21.37 28.53 19.02
C THR A 909 20.86 27.14 19.35
N TRP A 910 21.67 26.14 19.03
CA TRP A 910 21.43 24.75 19.38
C TRP A 910 22.03 24.43 20.75
N ALA A 911 21.39 23.55 21.50
CA ALA A 911 21.87 22.96 22.75
C ALA A 911 21.72 21.42 22.73
N VAL A 912 22.34 20.71 23.66
CA VAL A 912 22.13 19.27 23.89
C VAL A 912 21.89 19.06 25.38
N ASP A 913 20.83 18.33 25.70
CA ASP A 913 20.50 17.90 27.05
C ASP A 913 20.15 16.41 26.96
N PRO A 914 20.90 15.50 27.60
CA PRO A 914 20.64 14.05 27.55
C PRO A 914 19.21 13.66 27.97
N ASN A 915 18.55 14.50 28.76
CA ASN A 915 17.21 14.25 29.28
C ASN A 915 16.10 14.89 28.42
N LYS A 916 16.44 15.66 27.38
CA LYS A 916 15.47 16.29 26.48
C LYS A 916 15.64 15.75 25.07
N GLN A 917 14.52 15.60 24.36
CA GLN A 917 14.51 15.24 22.94
C GLN A 917 15.41 14.05 22.61
N CYS A 918 15.36 13.05 23.48
CA CYS A 918 16.08 11.80 23.32
C CYS A 918 17.60 11.97 23.21
N GLY A 919 18.15 13.01 23.86
CA GLY A 919 19.58 13.33 23.88
C GLY A 919 20.11 13.95 22.59
N MET A 920 19.23 14.33 21.66
CA MET A 920 19.59 14.96 20.39
C MET A 920 19.69 16.48 20.51
N PRO A 921 20.41 17.16 19.59
CA PRO A 921 20.46 18.62 19.57
C PRO A 921 19.07 19.25 19.44
N TYR A 922 18.78 20.26 20.24
CA TYR A 922 17.50 20.98 20.22
C TYR A 922 17.71 22.49 20.16
N LEU A 923 16.69 23.22 19.72
CA LEU A 923 16.74 24.68 19.65
C LEU A 923 16.62 25.30 21.04
N SER A 924 17.55 26.20 21.36
CA SER A 924 17.59 26.94 22.62
C SER A 924 17.27 28.41 22.38
N TYR A 925 16.11 28.84 22.90
CA TYR A 925 15.54 30.18 22.71
C TYR A 925 15.92 31.17 23.81
N SER A 926 16.88 30.85 24.68
CA SER A 926 17.37 31.79 25.68
C SER A 926 18.00 33.02 25.01
N THR A 927 17.80 34.20 25.61
CA THR A 927 18.41 35.46 25.17
C THR A 927 19.89 35.29 24.81
N PRO A 928 20.38 35.97 23.76
CA PRO A 928 21.72 35.76 23.23
C PRO A 928 22.73 35.88 24.37
N VAL A 929 23.44 34.77 24.62
CA VAL A 929 24.60 34.79 25.50
C VAL A 929 25.55 35.84 24.90
N PRO A 930 25.98 36.87 25.66
CA PRO A 930 26.92 37.86 25.15
C PRO A 930 28.13 37.11 24.57
N PRO A 931 28.77 37.64 23.50
CA PRO A 931 29.65 36.89 22.61
C PRO A 931 30.49 35.92 23.42
N SER A 932 30.31 34.62 23.17
CA SER A 932 30.96 33.56 23.93
C SER A 932 32.43 33.93 24.05
N LYS A 933 32.87 34.20 25.28
CA LYS A 933 34.27 34.40 25.61
C LYS A 933 35.09 33.33 24.86
N PRO A 934 36.11 33.72 24.07
CA PRO A 934 36.75 32.81 23.12
C PRO A 934 37.16 31.52 23.85
N SER A 935 36.73 30.36 23.34
CA SER A 935 37.02 29.08 23.99
C SER A 935 38.33 28.53 23.46
N ILE A 936 39.29 28.30 24.35
CA ILE A 936 40.66 27.89 24.02
C ILE A 936 40.90 26.53 24.64
N ILE A 937 41.33 25.56 23.84
CA ILE A 937 41.61 24.20 24.29
C ILE A 937 43.12 23.98 24.21
N ILE A 938 43.74 23.83 25.37
CA ILE A 938 45.17 23.53 25.49
C ILE A 938 45.33 22.01 25.42
N THR A 939 46.04 21.55 24.39
CA THR A 939 46.21 20.10 24.10
C THR A 939 47.65 19.63 24.22
N GLY A 940 48.61 20.55 24.23
CA GLY A 940 50.04 20.27 24.41
C GLY A 940 50.72 21.21 25.41
N LEU A 941 52.00 21.51 25.19
CA LEU A 941 52.74 22.51 25.95
C LEU A 941 52.50 23.89 25.32
N GLU A 942 51.67 24.72 25.96
CA GLU A 942 51.26 26.01 25.41
C GLU A 942 51.40 27.14 26.45
N PRO A 943 52.09 28.25 26.15
CA PRO A 943 52.14 29.41 27.02
C PRO A 943 50.87 30.27 26.92
N TYR A 944 50.58 31.09 27.93
CA TYR A 944 49.58 32.14 27.86
C TYR A 944 49.93 33.17 26.79
N ASP A 945 49.00 33.43 25.87
CA ASP A 945 49.11 34.51 24.89
C ASP A 945 48.15 35.66 25.25
N PRO A 946 48.66 36.85 25.65
CA PRO A 946 47.84 37.98 26.04
C PRO A 946 46.94 38.52 24.92
N LYS A 947 47.21 38.20 23.65
CA LYS A 947 46.38 38.66 22.52
C LYS A 947 45.13 37.81 22.34
N THR A 948 45.23 36.52 22.62
CA THR A 948 44.19 35.53 22.27
C THR A 948 43.51 34.97 23.51
N HIS A 949 44.23 34.84 24.64
CA HIS A 949 43.71 34.21 25.86
C HIS A 949 43.01 35.20 26.80
N ILE A 950 43.17 36.51 26.59
CA ILE A 950 42.52 37.51 27.45
C ILE A 950 40.99 37.38 27.37
N LYS A 951 40.33 37.26 28.53
CA LYS A 951 38.87 37.00 28.64
C LYS A 951 38.40 35.69 27.98
N ALA A 952 39.28 34.74 27.70
CA ALA A 952 38.93 33.46 27.10
C ALA A 952 38.42 32.43 28.15
N ASN A 953 37.59 31.49 27.72
CA ASN A 953 37.31 30.28 28.47
C ASN A 953 38.37 29.22 28.10
N VAL A 954 39.26 28.89 29.03
CA VAL A 954 40.39 27.99 28.75
C VAL A 954 40.12 26.60 29.32
N THR A 955 40.22 25.56 28.49
CA THR A 955 40.16 24.15 28.90
C THR A 955 41.52 23.49 28.69
N VAL A 956 42.09 22.90 29.75
CA VAL A 956 43.37 22.17 29.70
C VAL A 956 43.08 20.67 29.68
N LYS A 957 43.45 20.01 28.58
CA LYS A 957 43.19 18.59 28.34
C LYS A 957 44.19 17.66 29.08
N PRO A 958 43.89 16.36 29.21
CA PRO A 958 44.80 15.39 29.83
C PRO A 958 46.19 15.40 29.18
N GLY A 959 47.24 15.50 30.00
CA GLY A 959 48.64 15.53 29.54
C GLY A 959 49.12 16.88 29.01
N ALA A 960 48.24 17.87 28.85
CA ALA A 960 48.59 19.21 28.39
C ALA A 960 49.17 20.07 29.53
N ILE A 961 50.04 21.03 29.18
CA ILE A 961 50.70 21.94 30.13
C ILE A 961 50.48 23.38 29.68
N TYR A 962 49.67 24.11 30.43
CA TYR A 962 49.39 25.53 30.20
C TYR A 962 50.30 26.41 31.05
N THR A 963 51.19 27.19 30.44
CA THR A 963 52.24 27.94 31.16
C THR A 963 51.92 29.43 31.27
N ILE A 964 51.82 29.94 32.50
CA ILE A 964 51.60 31.37 32.80
C ILE A 964 52.91 31.99 33.28
N ASN A 965 53.54 32.80 32.42
CA ASN A 965 54.79 33.51 32.74
C ASN A 965 54.69 35.03 32.50
N GLU A 966 53.54 35.51 32.02
CA GLU A 966 53.30 36.92 31.73
C GLU A 966 52.74 37.65 32.96
N PRO A 967 53.17 38.90 33.24
CA PRO A 967 52.55 39.72 34.28
C PRO A 967 51.11 40.10 33.89
N ASN A 968 50.21 40.16 34.87
CA ASN A 968 48.79 40.52 34.68
C ASN A 968 48.01 39.58 33.74
N ALA A 969 48.43 38.32 33.60
CA ALA A 969 47.70 37.32 32.83
C ALA A 969 46.26 37.20 33.36
N SER A 970 45.28 37.20 32.44
CA SER A 970 43.86 37.18 32.78
C SER A 970 43.07 36.36 31.77
N ILE A 971 42.20 35.49 32.25
CA ILE A 971 41.25 34.69 31.45
C ILE A 971 39.86 34.80 32.07
N ALA A 972 38.83 34.38 31.34
CA ALA A 972 37.47 34.38 31.87
C ALA A 972 37.21 33.18 32.78
N SER A 973 37.40 31.96 32.27
CA SER A 973 37.25 30.73 33.05
C SER A 973 38.38 29.76 32.76
N LEU A 974 38.65 28.85 33.70
CA LEU A 974 39.65 27.81 33.59
C LEU A 974 39.03 26.46 33.93
N THR A 975 39.00 25.53 32.98
CA THR A 975 38.64 24.13 33.22
C THR A 975 39.89 23.25 33.06
N ILE A 976 40.18 22.41 34.05
CA ILE A 976 41.32 21.47 34.00
C ILE A 976 40.78 20.06 34.07
N GLU A 977 41.01 19.28 33.02
CA GLU A 977 40.66 17.85 32.98
C GLU A 977 41.75 17.00 33.65
N GLU A 978 41.39 15.78 34.04
CA GLU A 978 42.28 14.84 34.71
C GLU A 978 43.61 14.66 33.95
N GLY A 979 44.72 15.02 34.62
CA GLY A 979 46.07 14.93 34.07
C GLY A 979 46.54 16.19 33.31
N GLY A 980 45.70 17.21 33.15
CA GLY A 980 46.10 18.54 32.69
C GLY A 980 46.86 19.32 33.76
N GLN A 981 47.81 20.17 33.35
CA GLN A 981 48.67 20.95 34.25
C GLN A 981 48.62 22.44 33.92
N VAL A 982 48.62 23.28 34.96
CA VAL A 982 48.77 24.75 34.84
C VAL A 982 50.01 25.19 35.59
N ARG A 983 51.03 25.60 34.83
CA ARG A 983 52.33 26.02 35.35
C ARG A 983 52.35 27.52 35.61
N LEU A 984 52.19 27.91 36.88
CA LEU A 984 52.09 29.31 37.30
C LEU A 984 53.46 29.86 37.73
N ARG A 985 54.17 30.53 36.81
CA ARG A 985 55.40 31.32 37.12
C ARG A 985 55.08 32.78 37.43
N LYS A 986 53.91 33.27 37.00
CA LYS A 986 53.27 34.53 37.39
C LYS A 986 51.81 34.29 37.75
N PRO A 987 51.16 35.16 38.57
CA PRO A 987 49.76 34.99 38.96
C PRO A 987 48.84 35.01 37.73
N LEU A 988 47.77 34.22 37.78
CA LEU A 988 46.71 34.20 36.76
C LEU A 988 45.39 34.66 37.38
N ASN A 989 44.83 35.74 36.83
CA ASN A 989 43.51 36.22 37.22
C ASN A 989 42.43 35.51 36.38
N VAL A 990 41.41 34.96 37.03
CA VAL A 990 40.27 34.29 36.39
C VAL A 990 39.02 35.04 36.79
N THR A 991 38.28 35.61 35.84
CA THR A 991 37.19 36.54 36.17
C THR A 991 35.87 35.89 36.54
N ASP A 992 35.65 34.63 36.13
CA ASP A 992 34.36 33.96 36.26
C ASP A 992 34.44 32.74 37.19
N SER A 993 35.14 31.69 36.77
CA SER A 993 35.23 30.43 37.52
C SER A 993 36.46 29.60 37.16
N VAL A 994 36.96 28.87 38.15
CA VAL A 994 37.93 27.78 37.96
C VAL A 994 37.21 26.47 38.26
N MET A 995 37.37 25.48 37.38
CA MET A 995 36.81 24.15 37.51
C MET A 995 37.89 23.08 37.29
N VAL A 996 37.91 22.06 38.14
CA VAL A 996 38.74 20.86 37.97
C VAL A 996 37.81 19.67 37.84
N ARG A 997 38.07 18.80 36.86
CA ARG A 997 37.34 17.54 36.65
C ARG A 997 38.23 16.38 37.05
N ARG A 998 37.80 15.57 38.03
CA ARG A 998 38.54 14.39 38.50
C ARG A 998 37.63 13.19 38.57
N TYR A 999 38.10 12.06 38.09
CA TYR A 999 37.37 10.81 38.23
C TYR A 999 37.66 10.15 39.58
N ILE A 1000 36.60 9.67 40.24
CA ILE A 1000 36.65 8.95 41.52
C ILE A 1000 36.13 7.54 41.27
N GLU A 1001 37.00 6.54 41.42
CA GLU A 1001 36.68 5.15 41.08
C GLU A 1001 35.88 4.43 42.18
N THR A 1002 35.00 3.50 41.79
CA THR A 1002 34.32 2.57 42.70
C THR A 1002 35.27 1.49 43.20
N ASP A 1003 35.09 1.08 44.46
CA ASP A 1003 35.83 -0.02 45.10
C ASP A 1003 37.36 0.14 45.10
N LYS A 1004 37.87 1.33 44.81
CA LYS A 1004 39.29 1.65 44.81
C LYS A 1004 39.54 3.00 45.43
N TRP A 1005 40.56 3.06 46.29
CA TRP A 1005 40.98 4.32 46.85
C TRP A 1005 41.57 5.22 45.77
N THR A 1006 41.22 6.51 45.82
CA THR A 1006 41.72 7.56 44.93
C THR A 1006 42.27 8.69 45.79
N THR A 1007 43.50 9.15 45.55
CA THR A 1007 44.00 10.36 46.22
C THR A 1007 43.45 11.60 45.55
N LEU A 1008 43.07 12.60 46.35
CA LEU A 1008 42.67 13.91 45.84
C LEU A 1008 43.24 15.01 46.73
N CYS A 1009 43.80 16.04 46.11
CA CYS A 1009 43.92 17.36 46.72
C CYS A 1009 43.44 18.41 45.74
N ILE A 1010 43.08 19.58 46.27
CA ILE A 1010 42.86 20.76 45.46
C ILE A 1010 43.71 21.88 46.07
N PRO A 1011 44.55 22.58 45.28
CA PRO A 1011 45.46 23.64 45.80
C PRO A 1011 44.79 24.85 46.45
N GLU A 1012 43.46 24.97 46.34
CA GLU A 1012 42.66 26.10 46.80
C GLU A 1012 41.34 25.58 47.38
N ASN A 1013 40.65 26.39 48.20
CA ASN A 1013 39.34 25.99 48.73
C ASN A 1013 38.31 26.00 47.59
N MET A 1014 37.73 24.84 47.27
CA MET A 1014 36.79 24.67 46.16
C MET A 1014 35.56 23.86 46.62
N MET A 1015 34.42 24.14 46.03
CA MET A 1015 33.19 23.38 46.24
C MET A 1015 33.18 22.15 45.34
N MET A 1016 32.80 21.00 45.88
CA MET A 1016 32.60 19.77 45.10
C MET A 1016 31.13 19.61 44.75
N GLU A 1017 30.86 19.57 43.45
CA GLU A 1017 29.63 19.07 42.86
C GLU A 1017 29.93 17.70 42.25
N ASN A 1018 29.20 16.66 42.66
CA ASN A 1018 29.12 15.40 41.93
C ASN A 1018 27.97 15.48 40.91
N ASN A 1019 28.01 14.62 39.90
CA ASN A 1019 27.08 14.60 38.77
C ASN A 1019 25.63 14.22 39.22
N PHE A 1020 24.89 15.15 39.84
CA PHE A 1020 23.51 14.97 40.34
C PHE A 1020 22.47 15.55 39.37
N TRP A 1021 22.12 14.84 38.29
CA TRP A 1021 20.91 15.17 37.50
C TRP A 1021 20.07 13.95 37.09
N ASP A 1022 20.36 12.79 37.67
CA ASP A 1022 19.47 11.64 37.62
C ASP A 1022 18.44 11.77 38.77
N MET A 1023 17.26 12.32 38.46
CA MET A 1023 16.15 12.47 39.41
C MET A 1023 15.51 11.14 39.82
N SER A 1024 15.99 9.99 39.32
CA SER A 1024 15.39 8.68 39.65
C SER A 1024 15.94 8.04 40.92
N LEU A 1025 17.01 8.59 41.53
CA LEU A 1025 17.64 8.01 42.72
C LEU A 1025 17.93 9.07 43.80
N GLU A 1026 17.50 8.78 45.03
CA GLU A 1026 17.62 9.65 46.21
C GLU A 1026 19.10 10.01 46.51
N PRO A 1027 19.43 11.25 46.94
CA PRO A 1027 20.81 11.68 47.24
C PRO A 1027 21.57 10.77 48.23
N GLU A 1028 20.84 10.13 49.14
CA GLU A 1028 21.36 9.20 50.15
C GLU A 1028 21.89 7.89 49.56
N GLN A 1029 21.55 7.58 48.30
CA GLN A 1029 21.86 6.31 47.64
C GLN A 1029 23.15 6.35 46.82
N ARG A 1030 23.94 7.44 46.84
CA ARG A 1030 25.20 7.57 46.05
C ARG A 1030 26.33 8.36 46.74
N PRO A 1031 26.74 8.05 47.99
CA PRO A 1031 27.74 8.82 48.72
C PRO A 1031 29.16 8.61 48.19
N ILE A 1032 29.96 9.68 48.22
CA ILE A 1032 31.41 9.63 48.06
C ILE A 1032 32.03 9.78 49.45
N TRP A 1033 32.74 8.76 49.90
CA TRP A 1033 33.38 8.81 51.21
C TRP A 1033 34.81 9.32 51.10
N SER A 1034 35.22 10.11 52.09
CA SER A 1034 36.59 10.58 52.20
C SER A 1034 37.13 10.32 53.60
N LYS A 1035 38.38 9.88 53.64
CA LYS A 1035 39.14 9.89 54.88
C LYS A 1035 40.06 11.10 54.89
N ILE A 1036 40.00 11.88 55.98
CA ILE A 1036 40.79 13.10 56.17
C ILE A 1036 41.65 13.03 57.43
N GLY A 1037 42.70 13.87 57.44
CA GLY A 1037 43.42 14.24 58.66
C GLY A 1037 44.56 13.31 59.05
N TYR A 1038 45.62 13.22 58.24
CA TYR A 1038 46.86 12.54 58.62
C TYR A 1038 47.97 13.54 59.02
N MET A 1039 47.58 14.62 59.73
CA MET A 1039 48.53 15.60 60.27
C MET A 1039 48.98 15.26 61.70
N ASP A 1040 48.23 14.39 62.40
CA ASP A 1040 48.52 13.74 63.68
C ASP A 1040 47.49 12.61 63.93
N GLU A 1041 47.58 11.87 65.05
CA GLU A 1041 46.63 10.79 65.40
C GLU A 1041 45.22 11.32 65.76
N GLU A 1042 45.12 12.52 66.33
CA GLU A 1042 43.86 13.11 66.81
C GLU A 1042 42.97 13.65 65.67
N THR A 1043 43.55 13.95 64.50
CA THR A 1043 42.84 14.54 63.35
C THR A 1043 42.27 13.53 62.36
N GLN A 1044 42.57 12.23 62.51
CA GLN A 1044 42.09 11.18 61.62
C GLN A 1044 40.61 10.90 61.81
N ARG A 1045 39.80 11.20 60.77
CA ARG A 1045 38.36 10.89 60.78
C ARG A 1045 37.80 10.59 59.40
N TRP A 1046 36.71 9.83 59.38
CA TRP A 1046 35.87 9.66 58.20
C TRP A 1046 34.93 10.84 58.05
N MET A 1047 34.80 11.36 56.83
CA MET A 1047 33.78 12.33 56.47
C MET A 1047 32.98 11.80 55.28
N ASP A 1048 31.66 11.87 55.41
CA ASP A 1048 30.74 11.62 54.30
C ASP A 1048 30.52 12.93 53.56
N TYR A 1049 30.84 12.95 52.27
CA TYR A 1049 30.59 14.09 51.42
C TYR A 1049 29.26 13.86 50.68
N GLY A 1050 28.16 14.23 51.35
CA GLY A 1050 26.84 14.42 50.73
C GLY A 1050 26.76 15.68 49.87
N ALA A 1051 25.55 16.00 49.36
CA ALA A 1051 25.31 16.74 48.13
C ALA A 1051 25.84 18.17 47.94
N ASP A 1052 26.50 18.80 48.91
CA ASP A 1052 27.26 20.05 48.69
C ASP A 1052 28.26 20.23 49.82
N ASN A 1053 29.56 20.30 49.51
CA ASN A 1053 30.59 20.47 50.54
C ASN A 1053 31.81 21.26 50.03
N ILE A 1054 32.33 22.11 50.91
CA ILE A 1054 33.59 22.84 50.70
C ILE A 1054 34.75 21.87 50.98
N ILE A 1055 35.59 21.65 49.98
CA ILE A 1055 36.85 20.94 50.11
C ILE A 1055 37.96 21.95 50.36
N THR A 1056 38.67 21.74 51.46
CA THR A 1056 39.83 22.55 51.85
C THR A 1056 41.11 22.03 51.20
N ASP A 1057 42.18 22.82 51.27
CA ASP A 1057 43.57 22.55 50.84
C ASP A 1057 44.28 21.31 51.45
N ARG A 1058 43.52 20.29 51.85
CA ARG A 1058 43.99 19.11 52.57
C ARG A 1058 44.20 17.94 51.60
N ALA A 1059 44.92 16.93 52.08
CA ALA A 1059 45.08 15.67 51.39
C ALA A 1059 43.93 14.73 51.72
N HIS A 1060 43.26 14.19 50.69
CA HIS A 1060 42.10 13.31 50.84
C HIS A 1060 42.32 11.94 50.19
N LEU A 1061 41.72 10.92 50.80
CA LEU A 1061 41.60 9.59 50.23
C LEU A 1061 40.11 9.28 50.02
N TYR A 1062 39.68 9.26 48.76
CA TYR A 1062 38.29 9.10 48.34
C TYR A 1062 38.00 7.69 47.82
N VAL A 1063 36.75 7.28 47.92
CA VAL A 1063 36.21 6.10 47.21
C VAL A 1063 34.74 6.36 46.84
N ALA A 1064 34.35 6.01 45.62
CA ALA A 1064 32.95 6.06 45.22
C ALA A 1064 32.24 4.77 45.65
N ARG A 1065 31.03 4.86 46.21
CA ARG A 1065 30.36 3.69 46.80
C ARG A 1065 29.64 2.76 45.81
N PHE A 1066 29.07 3.29 44.72
CA PHE A 1066 28.19 2.47 43.86
C PHE A 1066 28.59 2.44 42.39
N ALA A 1067 29.11 3.55 41.88
CA ALA A 1067 29.59 3.65 40.50
C ALA A 1067 30.67 4.74 40.43
N SER A 1068 31.62 4.58 39.51
CA SER A 1068 32.72 5.52 39.36
C SER A 1068 32.15 6.83 38.83
N GLN A 1069 32.50 7.94 39.44
CA GLN A 1069 31.86 9.24 39.21
C GLN A 1069 32.89 10.30 38.85
N MET A 1070 32.49 11.23 37.98
CA MET A 1070 33.25 12.46 37.75
C MET A 1070 32.86 13.47 38.83
N GLY A 1071 33.85 13.93 39.60
CA GLY A 1071 33.71 15.06 40.52
C GLY A 1071 34.08 16.36 39.82
N PHE A 1072 33.24 17.38 39.99
CA PHE A 1072 33.46 18.75 39.54
C PHE A 1072 33.82 19.61 40.74
N PHE A 1073 35.05 20.11 40.78
CA PHE A 1073 35.53 20.99 41.83
C PHE A 1073 35.55 22.40 41.26
N HIS A 1074 34.72 23.31 41.77
CA HIS A 1074 34.63 24.68 41.27
C HIS A 1074 34.80 25.72 42.39
N THR A 1075 35.06 26.98 42.04
CA THR A 1075 35.25 28.07 43.02
C THR A 1075 33.98 28.34 43.84
N ILE A 1076 34.12 28.51 45.16
CA ILE A 1076 33.00 28.62 46.13
C ILE A 1076 31.96 29.69 45.75
N GLU A 1077 32.39 30.83 45.21
CA GLU A 1077 31.51 31.88 44.71
C GLU A 1077 31.64 31.97 43.18
N MET A 1078 30.55 31.72 42.47
CA MET A 1078 30.50 31.89 41.01
C MET A 1078 30.51 33.38 40.66
N ASN A 1079 31.23 33.76 39.59
CA ASN A 1079 31.32 35.14 39.05
C ASN A 1079 32.11 36.13 39.92
N THR A 1080 32.95 35.64 40.85
CA THR A 1080 33.86 36.47 41.63
C THR A 1080 35.30 36.29 41.10
N PRO A 1081 36.02 37.38 40.76
CA PRO A 1081 37.39 37.26 40.28
C PRO A 1081 38.29 36.49 41.25
N PHE A 1082 38.90 35.41 40.76
CA PHE A 1082 39.77 34.51 41.50
C PHE A 1082 41.20 34.62 40.99
N THR A 1083 42.19 34.69 41.89
CA THR A 1083 43.60 34.79 41.49
C THR A 1083 44.36 33.53 41.87
N LEU A 1084 44.83 32.79 40.88
CA LEU A 1084 45.71 31.64 41.06
C LEU A 1084 47.13 32.15 41.36
N LYS A 1085 47.68 31.75 42.51
CA LYS A 1085 48.99 32.21 42.99
C LYS A 1085 50.13 31.52 42.23
N ALA A 1086 51.18 32.29 41.94
CA ALA A 1086 52.39 31.76 41.33
C ALA A 1086 53.28 31.02 42.33
N ALA A 1087 53.99 30.01 41.84
CA ALA A 1087 55.06 29.35 42.57
C ALA A 1087 56.36 29.42 41.75
N ASN A 1088 57.38 30.08 42.30
CA ASN A 1088 58.68 30.21 41.65
C ASN A 1088 59.57 28.98 41.86
N THR A 1089 59.33 28.22 42.93
CA THR A 1089 60.00 26.98 43.29
C THR A 1089 58.95 25.97 43.75
N LEU A 1090 59.13 24.70 43.34
CA LEU A 1090 58.32 23.59 43.81
C LEU A 1090 59.05 22.97 45.01
N GLU A 1091 58.44 23.06 46.18
CA GLU A 1091 58.99 22.49 47.41
C GLU A 1091 58.13 21.31 47.84
N ALA A 1092 58.78 20.19 48.17
CA ALA A 1092 58.11 19.00 48.65
C ALA A 1092 58.90 18.36 49.80
N PRO A 1093 58.26 18.10 50.96
CA PRO A 1093 58.89 17.28 51.99
C PRO A 1093 59.09 15.85 51.45
N ALA A 1094 60.33 15.37 51.50
CA ALA A 1094 60.66 13.98 51.18
C ALA A 1094 60.68 13.08 52.43
N ASN A 1095 60.72 13.66 53.62
CA ASN A 1095 60.64 12.95 54.89
C ASN A 1095 60.15 13.90 55.99
N VAL A 1096 59.75 13.34 57.13
CA VAL A 1096 59.47 14.10 58.36
C VAL A 1096 60.49 13.75 59.44
N PRO A 1097 61.15 14.73 60.10
CA PRO A 1097 62.33 14.45 60.95
C PRO A 1097 62.05 13.63 62.21
N ASN A 1098 60.81 13.57 62.72
CA ASN A 1098 60.47 12.94 64.01
C ASN A 1098 59.09 12.24 63.96
N GLY A 1099 59.04 10.95 64.35
CA GLY A 1099 57.81 10.18 64.55
C GLY A 1099 57.83 8.74 63.97
N ASP A 1100 57.07 7.83 64.59
CA ASP A 1100 56.84 6.44 64.13
C ASP A 1100 55.52 6.31 63.33
N TRP A 1101 55.12 7.34 62.58
CA TRP A 1101 53.83 7.41 61.89
C TRP A 1101 53.94 8.04 60.50
N PHE A 1102 52.92 7.84 59.66
CA PHE A 1102 52.88 8.30 58.27
C PHE A 1102 52.10 9.61 58.13
N HIS A 1103 52.68 10.57 57.41
CA HIS A 1103 52.14 11.89 57.15
C HIS A 1103 51.60 11.98 55.72
N PHE A 1104 50.34 12.37 55.54
CA PHE A 1104 49.74 12.52 54.20
C PHE A 1104 49.85 13.96 53.72
N VAL A 1105 50.45 14.13 52.55
CA VAL A 1105 50.87 15.42 52.00
C VAL A 1105 50.15 15.66 50.68
N ALA A 1106 49.52 16.83 50.56
CA ALA A 1106 48.89 17.28 49.32
C ALA A 1106 49.96 17.81 48.35
N ASN A 1107 49.72 17.69 47.04
CA ASN A 1107 50.41 18.53 46.07
C ASN A 1107 49.73 19.92 46.06
N PRO A 1108 50.38 20.99 46.57
CA PRO A 1108 49.77 22.32 46.65
C PRO A 1108 49.89 23.10 45.33
N TYR A 1109 50.34 22.46 44.25
CA TYR A 1109 50.57 23.10 42.98
C TYR A 1109 49.61 22.57 41.90
N TRP A 1110 49.34 23.44 40.92
CA TRP A 1110 48.55 23.12 39.74
C TRP A 1110 49.36 22.37 38.66
N GLU A 1111 50.60 21.96 38.97
CA GLU A 1111 51.50 21.19 38.11
C GLU A 1111 52.12 20.00 38.85
N ASN A 1112 52.80 19.13 38.12
CA ASN A 1112 53.51 17.98 38.70
C ASN A 1112 54.55 18.41 39.73
N LEU A 1113 54.55 17.75 40.90
CA LEU A 1113 55.48 17.97 41.99
C LEU A 1113 56.54 16.85 42.05
N PRO A 1114 57.80 17.12 41.69
CA PRO A 1114 58.88 16.14 41.86
C PRO A 1114 59.35 16.09 43.31
N ILE A 1115 59.35 14.89 43.90
CA ILE A 1115 59.91 14.65 45.24
C ILE A 1115 61.41 14.33 45.09
N GLN A 1116 62.26 15.01 45.85
CA GLN A 1116 63.71 14.71 45.92
C GLN A 1116 63.97 13.84 47.16
N GLY A 1117 63.95 12.52 47.00
CA GLY A 1117 64.01 11.53 48.08
C GLY A 1117 62.90 10.49 47.96
N ARG A 1118 62.48 9.89 49.08
CA ARG A 1118 61.51 8.78 49.09
C ARG A 1118 60.12 9.25 49.48
N ALA A 1119 59.08 8.74 48.84
CA ALA A 1119 57.70 8.97 49.28
C ALA A 1119 56.82 7.78 48.92
N TYR A 1120 55.76 7.57 49.70
CA TYR A 1120 54.76 6.57 49.39
C TYR A 1120 53.71 7.13 48.44
N VAL A 1121 53.50 6.44 47.33
CA VAL A 1121 52.53 6.81 46.29
C VAL A 1121 51.47 5.73 46.19
N LEU A 1122 50.20 6.13 46.09
CA LEU A 1122 49.11 5.17 45.91
C LEU A 1122 49.33 4.38 44.62
N ASN A 1123 49.25 3.06 44.70
CA ASN A 1123 49.39 2.21 43.52
C ASN A 1123 48.18 2.35 42.59
N LYS A 1124 48.36 1.96 41.32
CA LYS A 1124 47.30 2.08 40.29
C LYS A 1124 46.02 1.31 40.63
N THR A 1125 46.10 0.30 41.48
CA THR A 1125 44.93 -0.49 41.89
C THR A 1125 44.15 0.13 43.05
N GLY A 1126 44.67 1.20 43.67
CA GLY A 1126 44.02 1.83 44.82
C GLY A 1126 44.03 0.97 46.09
N THR A 1127 44.97 0.03 46.22
CA THR A 1127 44.98 -0.97 47.31
C THR A 1127 46.12 -0.80 48.32
N SER A 1128 47.18 -0.09 47.94
CA SER A 1128 48.31 0.19 48.85
C SER A 1128 49.10 1.42 48.45
N PHE A 1129 49.66 2.11 49.43
CA PHE A 1129 50.70 3.12 49.21
C PHE A 1129 52.08 2.43 49.16
N GLU A 1130 52.83 2.65 48.09
CA GLU A 1130 54.13 2.01 47.81
C GLU A 1130 55.25 3.04 47.92
N LEU A 1131 56.31 2.71 48.67
CA LEU A 1131 57.48 3.57 48.78
C LEU A 1131 58.21 3.63 47.43
N ARG A 1132 58.47 4.83 46.93
CA ARG A 1132 59.17 5.08 45.66
C ARG A 1132 60.30 6.07 45.85
N GLU A 1133 61.37 5.87 45.10
CA GLU A 1133 62.50 6.78 44.97
C GLU A 1133 62.18 7.87 43.95
N ASN A 1134 62.38 9.13 44.35
CA ASN A 1134 62.17 10.34 43.57
C ASN A 1134 60.86 10.36 42.76
N PRO A 1135 59.68 10.09 43.36
CA PRO A 1135 58.43 10.05 42.62
C PRO A 1135 58.02 11.44 42.14
N VAL A 1136 57.23 11.47 41.06
CA VAL A 1136 56.55 12.67 40.58
C VAL A 1136 55.07 12.55 40.92
N ILE A 1137 54.55 13.51 41.68
CA ILE A 1137 53.16 13.54 42.11
C ILE A 1137 52.37 14.43 41.13
N PRO A 1138 51.35 13.91 40.44
CA PRO A 1138 50.53 14.71 39.54
C PRO A 1138 49.82 15.87 40.25
N PRO A 1139 49.36 16.92 39.54
CA PRO A 1139 48.45 17.89 40.14
C PRO A 1139 47.18 17.17 40.62
N PHE A 1140 46.59 17.68 41.69
CA PHE A 1140 45.40 17.13 42.32
C PHE A 1140 45.55 15.73 42.93
N HIS A 1141 46.79 15.24 43.11
CA HIS A 1141 47.12 13.97 43.75
C HIS A 1141 47.89 14.21 45.05
N CYS A 1142 47.82 13.24 45.96
CA CYS A 1142 48.51 13.27 47.27
C CYS A 1142 49.49 12.13 47.41
N TYR A 1143 50.37 12.22 48.40
CA TYR A 1143 51.39 11.21 48.73
C TYR A 1143 51.60 11.12 50.24
N MET A 1144 52.29 10.10 50.73
CA MET A 1144 52.68 10.01 52.14
C MET A 1144 54.19 10.05 52.33
N VAL A 1145 54.62 10.61 53.45
CA VAL A 1145 56.01 10.56 53.92
C VAL A 1145 56.06 10.13 55.38
N ALA A 1146 57.25 9.76 55.85
CA ALA A 1146 57.53 9.27 57.20
C ALA A 1146 58.99 9.61 57.56
N SER A 1147 59.45 9.20 58.74
CA SER A 1147 60.87 9.26 59.08
C SER A 1147 61.68 8.23 58.27
N GLU A 1148 62.95 8.54 57.99
CA GLU A 1148 63.85 7.65 57.24
C GLU A 1148 63.91 6.23 57.83
N ALA A 1149 63.96 6.13 59.16
CA ALA A 1149 64.02 4.85 59.87
C ALA A 1149 62.75 3.99 59.71
N LEU A 1150 61.58 4.62 59.50
CA LEU A 1150 60.33 3.92 59.23
C LEU A 1150 60.23 3.53 57.74
N MET A 1151 60.68 4.42 56.85
CA MET A 1151 60.75 4.14 55.41
C MET A 1151 61.68 2.97 55.08
N ASP A 1152 62.77 2.80 55.81
CA ASP A 1152 63.67 1.64 55.65
C ASP A 1152 63.02 0.30 56.04
N LYS A 1153 62.00 0.34 56.90
CA LYS A 1153 61.33 -0.86 57.43
C LYS A 1153 60.04 -1.21 56.69
N VAL A 1154 59.33 -0.22 56.18
CA VAL A 1154 58.01 -0.38 55.58
C VAL A 1154 58.04 0.06 54.13
N SER A 1155 58.09 -0.89 53.19
CA SER A 1155 58.11 -0.59 51.75
C SER A 1155 56.71 -0.44 51.13
N SER A 1156 55.67 -0.91 51.81
CA SER A 1156 54.28 -0.86 51.33
C SER A 1156 53.30 -0.81 52.49
N LEU A 1157 52.28 0.03 52.35
CA LEU A 1157 51.16 0.17 53.27
C LEU A 1157 49.90 -0.32 52.58
N ARG A 1158 49.44 -1.52 52.94
CA ARG A 1158 48.18 -2.07 52.42
C ARG A 1158 47.00 -1.38 53.07
N LEU A 1159 46.01 -1.01 52.27
CA LEU A 1159 44.73 -0.45 52.71
C LEU A 1159 43.71 -1.55 53.02
N SER A 1160 44.12 -2.82 53.03
CA SER A 1160 43.28 -3.99 53.33
C SER A 1160 42.72 -3.92 54.76
N GLY A 1161 41.40 -3.84 54.90
CA GLY A 1161 40.69 -3.68 56.18
C GLY A 1161 40.10 -2.29 56.41
N LEU A 1162 40.37 -1.31 55.54
CA LEU A 1162 39.59 -0.07 55.46
C LEU A 1162 38.36 -0.33 54.57
N PRO A 1163 37.13 -0.01 55.02
CA PRO A 1163 35.92 -0.28 54.25
C PRO A 1163 36.01 0.38 52.86
N THR A 1164 35.99 -0.42 51.80
CA THR A 1164 35.53 0.00 50.48
C THR A 1164 34.06 -0.43 50.35
N SER A 1165 33.35 0.04 49.33
CA SER A 1165 31.89 0.10 49.20
C SER A 1165 31.01 -1.11 49.56
N ALA A 1166 31.58 -2.29 49.77
CA ALA A 1166 30.87 -3.50 50.16
C ALA A 1166 30.62 -3.62 51.67
N ASP A 1167 31.33 -2.89 52.53
CA ASP A 1167 31.18 -3.02 53.99
C ASP A 1167 30.34 -1.87 54.57
N LYS A 1168 29.16 -2.20 55.12
CA LYS A 1168 28.37 -1.27 55.94
C LYS A 1168 29.17 -0.88 57.18
N VAL A 1169 29.35 0.42 57.41
CA VAL A 1169 29.78 0.94 58.72
C VAL A 1169 28.56 0.92 59.64
N GLU A 1170 28.37 -0.18 60.37
CA GLU A 1170 27.40 -0.27 61.47
C GLU A 1170 28.16 -0.46 62.80
N VAL A 1171 27.83 0.35 63.80
CA VAL A 1171 28.37 0.20 65.16
C VAL A 1171 27.53 -0.89 65.86
N ALA A 1172 28.03 -2.12 65.93
CA ALA A 1172 27.26 -3.26 66.44
C ALA A 1172 27.10 -3.24 67.98
N GLU A 1173 25.87 -3.45 68.48
CA GLU A 1173 25.53 -3.48 69.92
C GLU A 1173 26.06 -4.73 70.68
N LEU A 1174 26.36 -5.82 69.97
CA LEU A 1174 27.03 -7.01 70.52
C LEU A 1174 28.10 -7.48 69.53
N ARG A 1175 29.35 -7.49 69.98
CA ARG A 1175 30.51 -7.96 69.21
C ARG A 1175 31.01 -9.28 69.81
N VAL A 1176 31.23 -10.28 68.97
CA VAL A 1176 31.76 -11.59 69.41
C VAL A 1176 32.98 -11.99 68.58
N TRP A 1177 34.03 -12.47 69.23
CA TRP A 1177 35.26 -12.94 68.58
C TRP A 1177 35.94 -14.04 69.40
N THR A 1178 37.05 -14.59 68.89
CA THR A 1178 37.90 -15.53 69.63
C THR A 1178 39.29 -14.96 69.80
N GLU A 1179 39.87 -15.14 70.99
CA GLU A 1179 41.20 -14.65 71.31
C GLU A 1179 41.97 -15.66 72.18
N GLN A 1180 43.10 -16.14 71.63
CA GLN A 1180 44.00 -17.12 72.26
C GLN A 1180 43.26 -18.36 72.81
N GLY A 1181 42.36 -18.94 72.01
CA GLY A 1181 41.59 -20.14 72.38
C GLY A 1181 40.48 -19.90 73.41
N ALA A 1182 40.10 -18.64 73.65
CA ALA A 1182 38.96 -18.28 74.49
C ALA A 1182 37.92 -17.50 73.68
N LEU A 1183 36.65 -17.65 74.05
CA LEU A 1183 35.53 -16.94 73.46
C LEU A 1183 35.44 -15.56 74.09
N CYS A 1184 35.41 -14.50 73.29
CA CYS A 1184 35.28 -13.13 73.75
C CYS A 1184 33.99 -12.51 73.20
N PHE A 1185 33.30 -11.73 74.03
CA PHE A 1185 32.18 -10.92 73.57
C PHE A 1185 32.14 -9.58 74.29
N GLU A 1186 31.57 -8.57 73.66
CA GLU A 1186 31.44 -7.21 74.17
C GLU A 1186 30.04 -6.68 73.89
N THR A 1187 29.41 -6.13 74.91
CA THR A 1187 28.13 -5.43 74.82
C THR A 1187 28.32 -3.97 75.19
N ALA A 1188 27.72 -3.05 74.43
CA ALA A 1188 27.81 -1.62 74.71
C ALA A 1188 26.99 -1.22 75.97
N GLU A 1189 25.92 -1.96 76.27
CA GLU A 1189 25.04 -1.74 77.44
C GLU A 1189 24.73 -3.06 78.18
N ALA A 1190 24.08 -2.96 79.36
CA ALA A 1190 23.92 -4.06 80.30
C ALA A 1190 22.90 -5.09 79.82
N LYS A 1191 23.36 -6.13 79.12
CA LYS A 1191 22.49 -7.15 78.52
C LYS A 1191 22.75 -8.55 79.08
N ALA A 1192 21.71 -9.40 79.05
CA ALA A 1192 21.81 -10.79 79.46
C ALA A 1192 22.40 -11.63 78.32
N VAL A 1193 23.56 -12.25 78.57
CA VAL A 1193 24.28 -13.09 77.60
C VAL A 1193 24.45 -14.50 78.14
N SER A 1194 23.98 -15.50 77.39
CA SER A 1194 24.11 -16.92 77.71
C SER A 1194 24.92 -17.63 76.65
N VAL A 1195 25.82 -18.52 77.05
CA VAL A 1195 26.65 -19.32 76.15
C VAL A 1195 26.30 -20.78 76.30
N TYR A 1196 26.01 -21.44 75.18
CA TYR A 1196 25.70 -22.86 75.10
C TYR A 1196 26.70 -23.55 74.19
N SER A 1197 26.96 -24.84 74.42
CA SER A 1197 27.55 -25.68 73.38
C SER A 1197 26.55 -25.88 72.24
N VAL A 1198 27.01 -26.25 71.04
CA VAL A 1198 26.12 -26.54 69.91
C VAL A 1198 25.11 -27.67 70.20
N SER A 1199 25.36 -28.50 71.22
CA SER A 1199 24.43 -29.53 71.70
C SER A 1199 23.31 -29.01 72.62
N GLY A 1200 23.27 -27.70 72.88
CA GLY A 1200 22.26 -27.04 73.72
C GLY A 1200 22.58 -27.01 75.22
N MET A 1201 23.73 -27.56 75.64
CA MET A 1201 24.14 -27.56 77.05
C MET A 1201 24.72 -26.19 77.46
N PRO A 1202 24.20 -25.53 78.52
CA PRO A 1202 24.69 -24.22 78.97
C PRO A 1202 26.12 -24.32 79.51
N GLN A 1203 26.97 -23.39 79.09
CA GLN A 1203 28.39 -23.29 79.45
C GLN A 1203 28.64 -22.11 80.38
N ALA A 1204 27.98 -20.97 80.14
CA ALA A 1204 28.07 -19.79 81.00
C ALA A 1204 26.84 -18.91 80.81
N ARG A 1205 26.48 -18.12 81.84
CA ARG A 1205 25.41 -17.12 81.74
C ARG A 1205 25.79 -15.88 82.55
N TYR A 1206 25.56 -14.72 81.94
CA TYR A 1206 25.80 -13.39 82.50
C TYR A 1206 24.51 -12.61 82.39
N ASP A 1207 23.82 -12.38 83.50
CA ASP A 1207 22.51 -11.73 83.46
C ASP A 1207 22.60 -10.22 83.16
N HIS A 1208 23.76 -9.58 83.42
CA HIS A 1208 24.03 -8.16 83.12
C HIS A 1208 25.50 -7.95 82.70
N SER A 1209 25.81 -8.17 81.41
CA SER A 1209 27.14 -7.94 80.86
C SER A 1209 27.24 -6.58 80.19
N VAL A 1210 28.33 -5.84 80.46
CA VAL A 1210 28.74 -4.59 79.79
C VAL A 1210 30.25 -4.66 79.54
N GLY A 1211 30.69 -4.22 78.37
CA GLY A 1211 32.09 -4.26 77.96
C GLY A 1211 32.59 -5.68 77.67
N VAL A 1212 33.90 -5.80 77.46
CA VAL A 1212 34.52 -7.07 77.04
C VAL A 1212 34.48 -8.13 78.15
N LYS A 1213 33.99 -9.32 77.79
CA LYS A 1213 34.07 -10.56 78.57
C LYS A 1213 34.80 -11.64 77.80
N ARG A 1214 35.63 -12.38 78.51
CA ARG A 1214 36.43 -13.49 77.99
C ARG A 1214 36.12 -14.76 78.76
N ILE A 1215 35.81 -15.83 78.04
CA ILE A 1215 35.44 -17.14 78.58
C ILE A 1215 36.37 -18.20 78.00
N SER A 1216 37.07 -18.92 78.87
CA SER A 1216 37.85 -20.09 78.47
C SER A 1216 36.94 -21.30 78.35
N LEU A 1217 36.79 -21.82 77.14
CA LEU A 1217 36.01 -23.03 76.83
C LEU A 1217 36.86 -24.01 76.02
N PRO A 1218 36.61 -25.32 76.09
CA PRO A 1218 37.26 -26.29 75.21
C PRO A 1218 37.07 -25.97 73.73
N LYS A 1219 37.96 -26.43 72.84
CA LYS A 1219 37.76 -26.27 71.39
C LYS A 1219 36.45 -26.91 70.94
N GLY A 1220 35.68 -26.18 70.14
CA GLY A 1220 34.32 -26.59 69.79
C GLY A 1220 33.45 -25.44 69.29
N ILE A 1221 32.22 -25.77 68.92
CA ILE A 1221 31.23 -24.81 68.43
C ILE A 1221 30.30 -24.42 69.58
N TYR A 1222 30.14 -23.11 69.78
CA TYR A 1222 29.30 -22.53 70.81
C TYR A 1222 28.27 -21.57 70.21
N LEU A 1223 27.15 -21.43 70.91
CA LEU A 1223 26.08 -20.48 70.59
C LEU A 1223 26.04 -19.44 71.72
N ILE A 1224 26.25 -18.18 71.38
CA ILE A 1224 26.05 -17.05 72.29
C ILE A 1224 24.67 -16.47 72.02
N VAL A 1225 23.83 -16.45 73.05
CA VAL A 1225 22.47 -15.91 72.98
C VAL A 1225 22.40 -14.64 73.82
N CYS A 1226 22.00 -13.54 73.19
CA CYS A 1226 21.76 -12.25 73.84
C CYS A 1226 20.39 -11.72 73.42
N GLU A 1227 19.51 -11.45 74.39
CA GLU A 1227 18.16 -10.92 74.16
C GLU A 1227 17.30 -11.68 73.12
N GLY A 1228 17.55 -12.99 72.98
CA GLY A 1228 16.81 -13.86 72.06
C GLY A 1228 17.47 -14.10 70.71
N GLU A 1229 18.55 -13.38 70.38
CA GLU A 1229 19.35 -13.61 69.18
C GLU A 1229 20.55 -14.52 69.46
N ALA A 1230 20.81 -15.49 68.60
CA ALA A 1230 21.87 -16.49 68.77
C ALA A 1230 22.97 -16.36 67.71
N MET A 1231 24.21 -16.15 68.14
CA MET A 1231 25.41 -16.13 67.29
C MET A 1231 26.27 -17.38 67.49
N LYS A 1232 26.67 -18.01 66.39
CA LYS A 1232 27.55 -19.19 66.41
C LYS A 1232 29.01 -18.77 66.37
N VAL A 1233 29.83 -19.35 67.25
CA VAL A 1233 31.28 -19.15 67.27
C VAL A 1233 32.02 -20.46 67.38
N VAL A 1234 33.17 -20.55 66.71
CA VAL A 1234 34.03 -21.72 66.69
C VAL A 1234 35.34 -21.38 67.40
N LEU A 1235 35.68 -22.15 68.43
CA LEU A 1235 36.94 -22.07 69.20
C LEU A 1235 37.94 -23.14 68.80
#